data_AF-A0A538TNL0-F1
#
_entry.id   AF-A0A538TNL0-F1
#
_cell.length_a   1.000
_cell.length_b   1.000
_cell.length_c   1.000
_cell.angle_alpha   90.00
_cell.angle_beta   90.00
_cell.angle_gamma   90.00
#
_symmetry.space_group_name_H-M   'P 1'
#
loop_
_entity.id
_entity.type
_entity.pdbx_description
1 polymer ?
#
loop_
_entity_poly.entity_id
_entity_poly.type
_entity_poly.pdbx_seq_one_letter_code
_entity_poly.pdbx_strand_id
1 'polypeptide(L)'
;MKEARVLPKTSESESLHRRALGLFPGGVNSPVRAFQGVGGTPRVMVSARGAVMRDADGNQLLDYVLGWGPLLLGHAHADVVKAVERQAREGTLYGATTPLEIELADRVQRFYPAAERLRFVSSGTEAAMSALRLARAATKRNVFVKLDGCYHGHADPFLIRAGSGLATLGTPDSPGVPESTASDVRVGTFNDLASIQTHFDREGDSIAAVIVEPVVGNHGVIPPAADFLPGLRALCDRHGSILIFDEVMCGFRAARGGAAELYGVKPDLVALGKVIGGGLPAAAFGGRKELMKLVAPEGPVYQAGTYSGNPIAMAAGNAALQVLEADPGIFRRAEARTGLLAAGLREILQRRKLAGTVNSVGSMWTIFFGVGRVASMAAVRTADKGRYARFFHGMLERGIYLPPSAFESAFLSDAHTDDDIDRTLEAADEAMEGLVPPSVPQRDAHRGSDLDHAPGRAIPPRVPGGPRKAFVPRRLPHSGDMRRGDRAADRALRLRRGDHLPGHPRSPDRHGRPDRVRSGPAPGPSDPKSRGRSAAQVGGRRRGHAPHQEGDPGRARASTGTGAGDRLRRRSVHDGGLSHRRWRLARSRPHAQFPRPRSGGIRATLRDPLERDRRLPARADRGRGRRRHALRYPGRLAPSPRVRAHSCGRRRPRDPRASEGDPFDLLRARPFGGPARGAPPHHGGRGRARLPRIAGARAGDSRKLAGRPGKPGSGRAPGTGRGDRGPGRGDPARERRPPRLHLQPGPRHLPGHAGREREAPGRHGEALPVAGRRRRVSRSSAQITAALLAKYDRPGPRYTSYPTAIEFHEGFTPERYLEKLDEAARAAQEPLSLYVHLPFCRERCTFCGCNVIITQKAGVADAYLDDLEREIDLVGARLGKRTRVVQYHWGGGTPTYLTLDQIRRVWRATAARFTFEPNAEIAIEVDPRVTTRDQADLLRELGFNRISMGVQDFDPDVQEAVNRRQTFEQTRDLHLYLRELKIESINFDFIYGLPHQTPTTFRKTIELALDLRPDRVACYSYAFVPWIKAHQKAIHLEDLPPREVKLELFGIAHELFVGAGYQQIGMDHFALATDSLAVAARDRTLFRNFMGYTTHPASDTVGFGLSAIGDLGGAFSQNTKKLNRYRDALDQGRPPIERGFERSRDDEIRRGVIQSLMCNFHLDIPAVERAHGIDFAAYFADSLRALDEGPAANGFVVRTPSAIEVTEPGRLFVRNVCMEFDAYLKGREGEKPIFSRTV
;
A
#
# COMPACT_ATOMS: atom_id res chain seq x y z
N MET A 1 30.26 3.57 -45.63
CA MET A 1 29.22 4.50 -45.12
C MET A 1 28.12 3.65 -44.51
N LYS A 2 27.70 3.88 -43.25
CA LYS A 2 26.43 3.33 -42.77
C LYS A 2 25.32 4.24 -43.29
N GLU A 3 24.25 3.69 -43.87
CA GLU A 3 23.09 4.49 -44.25
C GLU A 3 22.44 5.12 -43.01
N ALA A 4 21.84 6.31 -43.17
CA ALA A 4 21.19 7.00 -42.07
C ALA A 4 19.91 6.22 -41.67
N ARG A 5 20.02 5.40 -40.61
CA ARG A 5 18.94 4.51 -40.16
C ARG A 5 17.70 5.33 -39.80
N VAL A 6 16.61 5.11 -40.54
CA VAL A 6 15.32 5.74 -40.26
C VAL A 6 14.77 5.16 -38.95
N LEU A 7 14.69 6.00 -37.92
CA LEU A 7 14.14 5.63 -36.61
C LEU A 7 12.63 5.30 -36.73
N PRO A 8 12.08 4.36 -35.94
CA PRO A 8 10.67 3.99 -36.03
C PRO A 8 9.76 5.13 -35.57
N LYS A 9 8.94 5.65 -36.50
CA LYS A 9 8.01 6.77 -36.27
C LYS A 9 7.07 6.49 -35.09
N THR A 10 6.75 7.49 -34.28
CA THR A 10 5.89 7.41 -33.10
C THR A 10 4.64 8.29 -33.15
N SER A 11 4.57 9.19 -34.12
CA SER A 11 3.55 10.23 -34.29
C SER A 11 2.10 9.81 -34.05
N GLU A 12 1.66 8.71 -34.66
CA GLU A 12 0.28 8.24 -34.55
C GLU A 12 0.08 7.47 -33.24
N SER A 13 1.06 6.68 -32.81
CA SER A 13 1.06 6.04 -31.49
C SER A 13 0.98 7.07 -30.35
N GLU A 14 1.67 8.20 -30.46
CA GLU A 14 1.60 9.33 -29.52
C GLU A 14 0.24 10.04 -29.56
N SER A 15 -0.29 10.29 -30.75
CA SER A 15 -1.62 10.88 -30.95
C SER A 15 -2.71 10.02 -30.31
N LEU A 16 -2.70 8.72 -30.60
CA LEU A 16 -3.66 7.75 -30.08
C LEU A 16 -3.49 7.51 -28.57
N HIS A 17 -2.26 7.44 -28.06
CA HIS A 17 -2.03 7.31 -26.61
C HIS A 17 -2.45 8.57 -25.85
N ARG A 18 -2.18 9.77 -26.38
CA ARG A 18 -2.63 11.05 -25.81
C ARG A 18 -4.16 11.12 -25.75
N ARG A 19 -4.85 10.65 -26.79
CA ARG A 19 -6.31 10.49 -26.79
C ARG A 19 -6.78 9.43 -25.79
N ALA A 20 -6.07 8.31 -25.68
CA ALA A 20 -6.40 7.23 -24.75
C ALA A 20 -6.25 7.62 -23.28
N LEU A 21 -5.34 8.53 -22.92
CA LEU A 21 -5.21 9.08 -21.57
C LEU A 21 -6.48 9.81 -21.10
N GLY A 22 -7.30 10.34 -22.02
CA GLY A 22 -8.62 10.90 -21.71
C GLY A 22 -9.76 9.88 -21.61
N LEU A 23 -9.48 8.58 -21.81
CA LEU A 23 -10.47 7.50 -21.89
C LEU A 23 -10.20 6.35 -20.91
N PHE A 24 -8.94 6.01 -20.67
CA PHE A 24 -8.50 4.87 -19.86
C PHE A 24 -7.43 5.27 -18.83
N PRO A 25 -7.41 4.68 -17.62
CA PRO A 25 -6.35 4.91 -16.64
C PRO A 25 -4.95 4.63 -17.24
N GLY A 26 -4.05 5.62 -17.20
CA GLY A 26 -2.72 5.50 -17.83
C GLY A 26 -2.76 5.26 -19.35
N GLY A 27 -3.89 5.56 -20.02
CA GLY A 27 -4.08 5.36 -21.45
C GLY A 27 -4.18 3.90 -21.89
N VAL A 28 -4.37 2.95 -20.96
CA VAL A 28 -4.31 1.51 -21.24
C VAL A 28 -5.33 0.70 -20.45
N ASN A 29 -5.67 -0.49 -20.97
CA ASN A 29 -6.53 -1.48 -20.29
C ASN A 29 -5.70 -2.59 -19.58
N SER A 30 -4.41 -2.37 -19.35
CA SER A 30 -3.50 -3.25 -18.58
C SER A 30 -2.19 -2.49 -18.29
N PRO A 31 -1.75 -2.31 -17.02
CA PRO A 31 -0.73 -1.32 -16.66
C PRO A 31 0.60 -1.43 -17.41
N VAL A 32 1.14 -2.64 -17.58
CA VAL A 32 2.43 -2.89 -18.25
C VAL A 32 2.48 -2.37 -19.70
N ARG A 33 1.31 -2.21 -20.34
CA ARG A 33 1.20 -1.67 -21.71
C ARG A 33 1.51 -0.17 -21.79
N ALA A 34 1.52 0.57 -20.67
CA ALA A 34 1.80 2.00 -20.62
C ALA A 34 3.32 2.33 -20.63
N PHE A 35 4.19 1.34 -20.85
CA PHE A 35 5.65 1.48 -20.93
C PHE A 35 6.33 2.09 -19.68
N GLN A 36 5.62 2.25 -18.55
CA GLN A 36 6.15 2.87 -17.34
C GLN A 36 7.44 2.22 -16.80
N GLY A 37 7.66 0.92 -17.06
CA GLY A 37 8.88 0.21 -16.69
C GLY A 37 10.12 0.45 -17.58
N VAL A 38 9.94 1.14 -18.72
CA VAL A 38 11.00 1.40 -19.72
C VAL A 38 11.01 2.84 -20.28
N GLY A 39 9.96 3.64 -20.04
CA GLY A 39 9.78 4.98 -20.60
C GLY A 39 9.45 5.00 -22.10
N GLY A 40 9.31 6.20 -22.66
CA GLY A 40 8.99 6.42 -24.08
C GLY A 40 7.52 6.13 -24.44
N THR A 41 7.22 6.18 -25.74
CA THR A 41 5.86 6.07 -26.28
C THR A 41 5.39 4.61 -26.39
N PRO A 42 4.25 4.23 -25.76
CA PRO A 42 3.58 2.96 -26.00
C PRO A 42 3.18 2.76 -27.46
N ARG A 43 3.59 1.64 -28.06
CA ARG A 43 3.27 1.32 -29.46
C ARG A 43 1.84 0.82 -29.63
N VAL A 44 1.05 1.48 -30.48
CA VAL A 44 -0.35 1.13 -30.73
C VAL A 44 -0.42 0.13 -31.90
N MET A 45 -0.61 -1.15 -31.58
CA MET A 45 -0.65 -2.24 -32.58
C MET A 45 -1.96 -2.23 -33.37
N VAL A 46 -1.88 -2.36 -34.70
CA VAL A 46 -3.06 -2.37 -35.60
C VAL A 46 -3.29 -3.71 -36.32
N SER A 47 -2.27 -4.56 -36.43
CA SER A 47 -2.40 -5.93 -36.97
C SER A 47 -1.17 -6.77 -36.66
N ALA A 48 -1.28 -8.10 -36.72
CA ALA A 48 -0.14 -9.00 -36.57
C ALA A 48 -0.34 -10.32 -37.35
N ARG A 49 0.76 -10.98 -37.73
CA ARG A 49 0.79 -12.27 -38.44
C ARG A 49 2.12 -12.99 -38.21
N GLY A 50 2.08 -14.29 -37.91
CA GLY A 50 3.30 -15.07 -37.63
C GLY A 50 4.03 -14.52 -36.40
N ALA A 51 5.32 -14.23 -36.53
CA ALA A 51 6.10 -13.57 -35.48
C ALA A 51 6.02 -12.02 -35.51
N VAL A 52 5.35 -11.39 -36.48
CA VAL A 52 5.45 -9.94 -36.72
C VAL A 52 4.16 -9.17 -36.39
N MET A 53 4.29 -8.07 -35.65
CA MET A 53 3.27 -7.04 -35.44
C MET A 53 3.51 -5.82 -36.33
N ARG A 54 2.46 -5.04 -36.60
CA ARG A 54 2.53 -3.69 -37.20
C ARG A 54 1.85 -2.68 -36.29
N ASP A 55 2.52 -1.57 -36.00
CA ASP A 55 1.96 -0.45 -35.24
C ASP A 55 1.22 0.58 -36.15
N ALA A 56 0.56 1.55 -35.52
CA ALA A 56 -0.25 2.58 -36.18
C ALA A 56 0.58 3.52 -37.08
N ASP A 57 1.87 3.71 -36.74
CA ASP A 57 2.85 4.45 -37.54
C ASP A 57 3.39 3.63 -38.74
N GLY A 58 3.01 2.36 -38.84
CA GLY A 58 3.36 1.45 -39.95
C GLY A 58 4.65 0.65 -39.75
N ASN A 59 5.30 0.76 -38.59
CA ASN A 59 6.54 0.03 -38.30
C ASN A 59 6.25 -1.48 -38.18
N GLN A 60 7.14 -2.32 -38.72
CA GLN A 60 7.07 -3.78 -38.57
C GLN A 60 7.99 -4.25 -37.46
N LEU A 61 7.45 -4.97 -36.49
CA LEU A 61 8.10 -5.31 -35.22
C LEU A 61 8.04 -6.83 -34.99
N LEU A 62 9.19 -7.49 -34.84
CA LEU A 62 9.28 -8.90 -34.48
C LEU A 62 8.91 -9.06 -32.99
N ASP A 63 7.94 -9.91 -32.66
CA ASP A 63 7.25 -9.89 -31.37
C ASP A 63 7.63 -11.05 -30.45
N TYR A 64 8.36 -10.71 -29.38
CA TYR A 64 8.69 -11.60 -28.28
C TYR A 64 7.74 -11.48 -27.07
N VAL A 65 6.67 -10.69 -27.17
CA VAL A 65 5.61 -10.62 -26.16
C VAL A 65 4.49 -11.62 -26.46
N LEU A 66 4.15 -11.85 -27.73
CA LEU A 66 3.22 -12.90 -28.20
C LEU A 66 1.87 -12.89 -27.46
N GLY A 67 1.33 -11.69 -27.26
CA GLY A 67 0.09 -11.46 -26.51
C GLY A 67 0.21 -11.67 -25.00
N TRP A 68 1.44 -11.64 -24.45
CA TRP A 68 1.85 -12.07 -23.11
C TRP A 68 1.87 -13.60 -22.93
N GLY A 69 2.07 -14.36 -24.01
CA GLY A 69 2.20 -15.81 -24.00
C GLY A 69 1.14 -16.67 -24.71
N PRO A 70 -0.11 -16.27 -25.05
CA PRO A 70 -1.07 -17.19 -25.68
C PRO A 70 -0.64 -17.70 -27.07
N LEU A 71 0.19 -16.94 -27.81
CA LEU A 71 0.41 -17.16 -29.24
C LEU A 71 1.64 -18.06 -29.51
N LEU A 72 1.62 -19.30 -29.02
CA LEU A 72 2.67 -20.30 -29.29
C LEU A 72 2.81 -20.64 -30.79
N LEU A 73 1.71 -20.59 -31.54
CA LEU A 73 1.66 -20.77 -33.00
C LEU A 73 1.88 -19.46 -33.78
N GLY A 74 2.22 -18.37 -33.09
CA GLY A 74 2.28 -17.02 -33.65
C GLY A 74 0.90 -16.36 -33.83
N HIS A 75 0.92 -15.14 -34.32
CA HIS A 75 -0.26 -14.32 -34.59
C HIS A 75 -1.04 -14.82 -35.81
N ALA A 76 -2.37 -14.83 -35.72
CA ALA A 76 -3.28 -15.14 -36.82
C ALA A 76 -2.97 -16.48 -37.54
N HIS A 77 -2.62 -17.53 -36.79
CA HIS A 77 -2.40 -18.87 -37.33
C HIS A 77 -3.61 -19.35 -38.13
N ALA A 78 -3.39 -19.82 -39.36
CA ALA A 78 -4.44 -19.95 -40.38
C ALA A 78 -5.61 -20.82 -39.92
N ASP A 79 -5.36 -21.94 -39.24
CA ASP A 79 -6.43 -22.87 -38.83
C ASP A 79 -7.18 -22.41 -37.58
N VAL A 80 -6.54 -21.59 -36.73
CA VAL A 80 -7.20 -20.92 -35.60
C VAL A 80 -8.14 -19.84 -36.13
N VAL A 81 -7.69 -19.04 -37.10
CA VAL A 81 -8.53 -18.03 -37.77
C VAL A 81 -9.73 -18.69 -38.46
N LYS A 82 -9.53 -19.75 -39.27
CA LYS A 82 -10.63 -20.49 -39.91
C LYS A 82 -11.63 -21.07 -38.89
N ALA A 83 -11.18 -21.51 -37.71
CA ALA A 83 -12.06 -22.03 -36.67
C ALA A 83 -12.91 -20.91 -36.03
N VAL A 84 -12.29 -19.76 -35.75
CA VAL A 84 -12.96 -18.55 -35.25
C VAL A 84 -13.96 -18.00 -36.27
N GLU A 85 -13.57 -17.86 -37.55
CA GLU A 85 -14.42 -17.39 -38.64
C GLU A 85 -15.63 -18.30 -38.89
N ARG A 86 -15.45 -19.63 -38.76
CA ARG A 86 -16.55 -20.60 -38.84
C ARG A 86 -17.49 -20.42 -37.65
N GLN A 87 -16.97 -20.45 -36.42
CA GLN A 87 -17.81 -20.37 -35.23
C GLN A 87 -18.54 -19.02 -35.11
N ALA A 88 -17.94 -17.92 -35.56
CA ALA A 88 -18.59 -16.61 -35.57
C ALA A 88 -19.86 -16.56 -36.44
N ARG A 89 -19.99 -17.43 -37.46
CA ARG A 89 -21.19 -17.56 -38.31
C ARG A 89 -22.29 -18.37 -37.62
N GLU A 90 -21.92 -19.38 -36.85
CA GLU A 90 -22.85 -20.19 -36.04
C GLU A 90 -23.26 -19.49 -34.73
N GLY A 91 -22.56 -18.41 -34.34
CA GLY A 91 -22.83 -17.60 -33.14
C GLY A 91 -21.71 -17.63 -32.11
N THR A 92 -21.52 -16.51 -31.40
CA THR A 92 -20.37 -16.30 -30.50
C THR A 92 -20.62 -16.74 -29.05
N LEU A 93 -21.88 -16.80 -28.62
CA LEU A 93 -22.31 -17.22 -27.27
C LEU A 93 -23.74 -17.76 -27.34
N TYR A 94 -24.02 -18.86 -26.62
CA TYR A 94 -25.37 -19.45 -26.50
C TYR A 94 -25.94 -19.49 -25.08
N GLY A 95 -25.10 -19.34 -24.04
CA GLY A 95 -25.53 -19.51 -22.64
C GLY A 95 -25.84 -20.96 -22.23
N ALA A 96 -25.51 -21.94 -23.07
CA ALA A 96 -25.72 -23.38 -22.85
C ALA A 96 -24.51 -24.18 -23.36
N THR A 97 -24.33 -25.40 -22.83
CA THR A 97 -23.19 -26.28 -23.13
C THR A 97 -23.14 -26.73 -24.59
N THR A 98 -21.93 -26.84 -25.13
CA THR A 98 -21.63 -27.13 -26.53
C THR A 98 -20.65 -28.29 -26.72
N PRO A 99 -20.62 -28.93 -27.91
CA PRO A 99 -19.61 -29.94 -28.23
C PRO A 99 -18.17 -29.43 -28.11
N LEU A 100 -17.92 -28.16 -28.46
CA LEU A 100 -16.58 -27.56 -28.45
C LEU A 100 -15.96 -27.50 -27.04
N GLU A 101 -16.77 -27.31 -25.99
CA GLU A 101 -16.31 -27.38 -24.61
C GLU A 101 -15.85 -28.81 -24.25
N ILE A 102 -16.61 -29.82 -24.70
CA ILE A 102 -16.29 -31.24 -24.46
C ILE A 102 -15.00 -31.60 -25.21
N GLU A 103 -14.91 -31.26 -26.49
CA GLU A 103 -13.71 -31.48 -27.33
C GLU A 103 -12.47 -30.81 -26.74
N LEU A 104 -12.59 -29.56 -26.25
CA LEU A 104 -11.45 -28.87 -25.64
C LEU A 104 -11.08 -29.45 -24.28
N ALA A 105 -12.06 -29.89 -23.49
CA ALA A 105 -11.79 -30.57 -22.22
C ALA A 105 -11.01 -31.86 -22.44
N ASP A 106 -11.46 -32.73 -23.36
CA ASP A 106 -10.79 -33.97 -23.73
C ASP A 106 -9.35 -33.71 -24.19
N ARG A 107 -9.12 -32.69 -25.03
CA ARG A 107 -7.77 -32.29 -25.44
C ARG A 107 -6.93 -31.86 -24.25
N VAL A 108 -7.41 -30.92 -23.43
CA VAL A 108 -6.66 -30.43 -22.26
C VAL A 108 -6.29 -31.58 -21.32
N GLN A 109 -7.16 -32.58 -21.12
CA GLN A 109 -6.86 -33.77 -20.33
C GLN A 109 -5.75 -34.66 -20.93
N ARG A 110 -5.62 -34.74 -22.26
CA ARG A 110 -4.51 -35.43 -22.93
C ARG A 110 -3.16 -34.72 -22.80
N PHE A 111 -3.15 -33.41 -22.54
CA PHE A 111 -1.92 -32.66 -22.18
C PHE A 111 -1.67 -32.63 -20.67
N TYR A 112 -2.74 -32.58 -19.84
CA TYR A 112 -2.65 -32.52 -18.38
C TYR A 112 -3.45 -33.67 -17.74
N PRO A 113 -2.86 -34.89 -17.64
CA PRO A 113 -3.50 -36.02 -16.95
C PRO A 113 -3.78 -35.78 -15.44
N ALA A 114 -3.22 -34.71 -14.86
CA ALA A 114 -3.57 -34.25 -13.52
C ALA A 114 -4.96 -33.58 -13.44
N ALA A 115 -5.45 -33.01 -14.53
CA ALA A 115 -6.73 -32.33 -14.63
C ALA A 115 -7.89 -33.32 -14.89
N GLU A 116 -7.98 -34.39 -14.09
CA GLU A 116 -8.94 -35.50 -14.19
C GLU A 116 -10.40 -35.06 -14.32
N ARG A 117 -10.73 -33.86 -13.82
CA ARG A 117 -11.81 -33.00 -14.33
C ARG A 117 -11.32 -31.55 -14.38
N LEU A 118 -11.99 -30.73 -15.19
CA LEU A 118 -11.73 -29.30 -15.32
C LEU A 118 -13.02 -28.48 -15.47
N ARG A 119 -12.89 -27.15 -15.34
CA ARG A 119 -13.93 -26.14 -15.53
C ARG A 119 -13.33 -24.97 -16.29
N PHE A 120 -13.91 -24.64 -17.44
CA PHE A 120 -13.54 -23.42 -18.17
C PHE A 120 -14.04 -22.16 -17.45
N VAL A 121 -13.26 -21.09 -17.58
CA VAL A 121 -13.48 -19.75 -17.05
C VAL A 121 -12.90 -18.71 -18.03
N SER A 122 -13.11 -17.43 -17.80
CA SER A 122 -12.80 -16.36 -18.77
C SER A 122 -11.35 -15.85 -18.68
N SER A 123 -10.71 -16.00 -17.52
CA SER A 123 -9.38 -15.42 -17.23
C SER A 123 -8.54 -16.27 -16.27
N GLY A 124 -7.22 -16.07 -16.28
CA GLY A 124 -6.31 -16.69 -15.32
C GLY A 124 -6.62 -16.35 -13.86
N THR A 125 -7.04 -15.10 -13.61
CA THR A 125 -7.54 -14.65 -12.30
C THR A 125 -8.71 -15.52 -11.83
N GLU A 126 -9.70 -15.77 -12.70
CA GLU A 126 -10.85 -16.63 -12.38
C GLU A 126 -10.42 -18.08 -12.12
N ALA A 127 -9.43 -18.60 -12.84
CA ALA A 127 -8.92 -19.96 -12.64
C ALA A 127 -8.22 -20.10 -11.28
N ALA A 128 -7.25 -19.24 -10.99
CA ALA A 128 -6.49 -19.28 -9.74
C ALA A 128 -7.38 -19.03 -8.51
N MET A 129 -8.29 -18.03 -8.56
CA MET A 129 -9.19 -17.75 -7.43
C MET A 129 -10.20 -18.89 -7.18
N SER A 130 -10.62 -19.59 -8.25
CA SER A 130 -11.52 -20.74 -8.13
C SER A 130 -10.78 -21.97 -7.59
N ALA A 131 -9.53 -22.20 -8.01
CA ALA A 131 -8.68 -23.25 -7.45
C ALA A 131 -8.41 -23.04 -5.95
N LEU A 132 -8.10 -21.81 -5.53
CA LEU A 132 -7.92 -21.46 -4.11
C LEU A 132 -9.22 -21.65 -3.31
N ARG A 133 -10.37 -21.21 -3.84
CA ARG A 133 -11.69 -21.41 -3.20
C ARG A 133 -12.00 -22.90 -3.03
N LEU A 134 -11.70 -23.70 -4.05
CA LEU A 134 -11.89 -25.15 -4.05
C LEU A 134 -11.00 -25.83 -3.01
N ALA A 135 -9.72 -25.46 -2.93
CA ALA A 135 -8.79 -25.99 -1.95
C ALA A 135 -9.23 -25.71 -0.51
N ARG A 136 -9.60 -24.45 -0.21
CA ARG A 136 -10.14 -24.03 1.09
C ARG A 136 -11.37 -24.84 1.50
N ALA A 137 -12.30 -25.07 0.57
CA ALA A 137 -13.51 -25.84 0.82
C ALA A 137 -13.24 -27.35 1.01
N ALA A 138 -12.29 -27.91 0.27
CA ALA A 138 -11.89 -29.31 0.37
C ALA A 138 -11.21 -29.62 1.71
N THR A 139 -10.30 -28.76 2.16
CA THR A 139 -9.57 -28.93 3.44
C THR A 139 -10.33 -28.38 4.65
N LYS A 140 -11.33 -27.51 4.44
CA LYS A 140 -12.00 -26.70 5.49
C LYS A 140 -11.03 -25.81 6.27
N ARG A 141 -10.04 -25.27 5.57
CA ARG A 141 -8.96 -24.43 6.12
C ARG A 141 -8.96 -23.07 5.39
N ASN A 142 -8.53 -22.01 6.07
CA ASN A 142 -8.52 -20.66 5.50
C ASN A 142 -7.14 -20.23 4.97
N VAL A 143 -6.07 -20.54 5.72
CA VAL A 143 -4.73 -20.03 5.43
C VAL A 143 -4.18 -20.66 4.15
N PHE A 144 -3.43 -19.93 3.33
CA PHE A 144 -2.66 -20.51 2.22
C PHE A 144 -1.31 -19.83 2.03
N VAL A 145 -0.38 -20.54 1.41
CA VAL A 145 0.95 -20.02 1.05
C VAL A 145 0.94 -19.61 -0.41
N LYS A 146 1.35 -18.38 -0.72
CA LYS A 146 1.90 -18.01 -2.04
C LYS A 146 3.40 -17.72 -1.90
N LEU A 147 4.07 -17.44 -3.01
CA LEU A 147 5.47 -17.05 -3.02
C LEU A 147 5.65 -15.59 -3.44
N ASP A 148 6.68 -14.92 -2.90
CA ASP A 148 7.14 -13.64 -3.44
C ASP A 148 7.56 -13.82 -4.92
N GLY A 149 7.31 -12.80 -5.75
CA GLY A 149 7.52 -12.86 -7.19
C GLY A 149 6.45 -13.60 -8.01
N CYS A 150 5.60 -14.43 -7.38
CA CYS A 150 4.49 -15.05 -8.10
C CYS A 150 3.26 -14.11 -8.18
N TYR A 151 2.60 -14.09 -9.35
CA TYR A 151 1.37 -13.34 -9.63
C TYR A 151 0.29 -14.25 -10.21
N HIS A 152 -0.82 -14.39 -9.48
CA HIS A 152 -1.90 -15.34 -9.75
C HIS A 152 -3.19 -14.64 -10.23
N GLY A 153 -3.03 -13.54 -10.96
CA GLY A 153 -4.13 -12.61 -11.22
C GLY A 153 -4.39 -11.65 -10.06
N HIS A 154 -5.39 -10.78 -10.23
CA HIS A 154 -5.67 -9.64 -9.36
C HIS A 154 -6.83 -9.87 -8.36
N ALA A 155 -7.13 -11.13 -8.03
CA ALA A 155 -8.09 -11.42 -6.96
C ALA A 155 -7.46 -11.10 -5.60
N ASP A 156 -8.24 -10.48 -4.71
CA ASP A 156 -7.80 -9.90 -3.44
C ASP A 156 -6.77 -10.74 -2.64
N PRO A 157 -6.91 -12.07 -2.46
CA PRO A 157 -5.94 -12.86 -1.69
C PRO A 157 -4.56 -12.98 -2.34
N PHE A 158 -4.42 -12.74 -3.64
CA PHE A 158 -3.15 -12.78 -4.35
C PHE A 158 -2.43 -11.43 -4.34
N LEU A 159 -3.13 -10.34 -4.02
CA LEU A 159 -2.62 -8.97 -3.91
C LEU A 159 -2.01 -8.69 -2.52
N ILE A 160 -1.36 -9.70 -1.94
CA ILE A 160 -0.62 -9.64 -0.67
C ILE A 160 0.82 -10.08 -0.98
N ARG A 161 1.78 -9.16 -1.09
CA ARG A 161 3.07 -9.38 -1.77
C ARG A 161 2.88 -10.03 -3.15
N ALA A 162 2.13 -9.38 -4.03
CA ALA A 162 2.24 -9.61 -5.45
C ALA A 162 3.61 -9.05 -5.91
N GLY A 163 4.31 -9.81 -6.76
CA GLY A 163 5.62 -9.38 -7.26
C GLY A 163 5.55 -8.04 -8.02
N SER A 164 6.70 -7.41 -8.24
CA SER A 164 6.91 -6.09 -8.88
C SER A 164 6.32 -4.90 -8.11
N GLY A 165 5.37 -5.14 -7.20
CA GLY A 165 4.76 -4.14 -6.34
C GLY A 165 5.50 -3.98 -5.01
N LEU A 166 5.15 -4.77 -4.00
CA LEU A 166 5.40 -4.41 -2.59
C LEU A 166 5.94 -5.55 -1.70
N ALA A 167 6.47 -5.13 -0.55
CA ALA A 167 6.76 -5.93 0.64
C ALA A 167 6.66 -4.99 1.87
N THR A 168 6.22 -5.41 3.06
CA THR A 168 6.50 -6.66 3.80
C THR A 168 5.32 -7.09 4.70
N LEU A 169 5.28 -8.39 5.08
CA LEU A 169 4.36 -9.00 6.07
C LEU A 169 2.85 -8.77 5.85
N GLY A 170 2.17 -9.77 5.27
CA GLY A 170 0.74 -10.05 5.52
C GLY A 170 -0.21 -8.86 5.43
N THR A 171 0.06 -7.92 4.52
CA THR A 171 -0.66 -6.66 4.36
C THR A 171 -1.04 -6.47 2.88
N PRO A 172 -2.18 -5.83 2.58
CA PRO A 172 -2.59 -5.57 1.20
C PRO A 172 -1.61 -4.70 0.42
N ASP A 173 -1.16 -5.19 -0.73
CA ASP A 173 -0.36 -4.42 -1.69
C ASP A 173 -1.22 -3.37 -2.42
N SER A 174 -2.48 -3.72 -2.69
CA SER A 174 -3.39 -2.92 -3.50
C SER A 174 -4.44 -2.24 -2.62
N PRO A 175 -4.54 -0.90 -2.64
CA PRO A 175 -5.63 -0.18 -1.97
C PRO A 175 -7.00 -0.64 -2.47
N GLY A 176 -7.88 -1.00 -1.52
CA GLY A 176 -9.22 -1.56 -1.81
C GLY A 176 -9.35 -3.02 -1.37
N VAL A 177 -8.25 -3.77 -1.34
CA VAL A 177 -8.22 -5.13 -0.76
C VAL A 177 -8.35 -5.04 0.76
N PRO A 178 -9.29 -5.77 1.40
CA PRO A 178 -9.46 -5.76 2.85
C PRO A 178 -8.24 -6.31 3.60
N GLU A 179 -7.93 -5.71 4.74
CA GLU A 179 -6.85 -6.17 5.63
C GLU A 179 -7.13 -7.57 6.22
N SER A 180 -8.41 -7.90 6.43
CA SER A 180 -8.90 -9.24 6.78
C SER A 180 -8.74 -10.29 5.66
N THR A 181 -8.45 -9.89 4.42
CA THR A 181 -8.04 -10.84 3.37
C THR A 181 -6.58 -11.27 3.58
N ALA A 182 -5.74 -10.41 4.15
CA ALA A 182 -4.32 -10.64 4.29
C ALA A 182 -3.95 -11.56 5.48
N SER A 183 -4.80 -11.64 6.51
CA SER A 183 -4.63 -12.54 7.66
C SER A 183 -4.59 -14.02 7.29
N ASP A 184 -5.20 -14.40 6.16
CA ASP A 184 -5.17 -15.77 5.62
C ASP A 184 -3.95 -16.07 4.74
N VAL A 185 -3.11 -15.09 4.42
CA VAL A 185 -2.02 -15.29 3.44
C VAL A 185 -0.68 -15.45 4.14
N ARG A 186 0.08 -16.45 3.71
CA ARG A 186 1.50 -16.63 4.03
C ARG A 186 2.30 -16.47 2.76
N VAL A 187 3.48 -15.87 2.86
CA VAL A 187 4.30 -15.54 1.70
C VAL A 187 5.73 -16.03 1.93
N GLY A 188 6.00 -17.23 1.40
CA GLY A 188 7.34 -17.79 1.31
C GLY A 188 8.14 -17.20 0.15
N THR A 189 9.36 -17.70 -0.04
CA THR A 189 10.30 -17.23 -1.06
C THR A 189 10.48 -18.33 -2.12
N PHE A 190 10.40 -17.97 -3.41
CA PHE A 190 10.66 -18.92 -4.50
C PHE A 190 12.11 -19.42 -4.46
N ASN A 191 12.31 -20.73 -4.64
CA ASN A 191 13.58 -21.46 -4.45
C ASN A 191 14.15 -21.47 -3.02
N ASP A 192 13.36 -21.15 -2.01
CA ASP A 192 13.71 -21.31 -0.60
C ASP A 192 12.64 -22.16 0.11
N LEU A 193 12.83 -23.48 0.06
CA LEU A 193 11.90 -24.45 0.64
C LEU A 193 11.76 -24.28 2.17
N ALA A 194 12.82 -23.83 2.85
CA ALA A 194 12.83 -23.62 4.30
C ALA A 194 11.88 -22.49 4.73
N SER A 195 11.74 -21.44 3.92
CA SER A 195 10.74 -20.37 4.17
C SER A 195 9.29 -20.88 4.09
N ILE A 196 8.99 -21.87 3.25
CA ILE A 196 7.67 -22.52 3.22
C ILE A 196 7.55 -23.49 4.41
N GLN A 197 8.56 -24.32 4.67
CA GLN A 197 8.61 -25.26 5.81
C GLN A 197 8.32 -24.54 7.14
N THR A 198 8.91 -23.36 7.36
CA THR A 198 8.68 -22.51 8.55
C THR A 198 7.19 -22.15 8.77
N HIS A 199 6.39 -22.05 7.71
CA HIS A 199 4.94 -21.85 7.82
C HIS A 199 4.22 -23.16 8.17
N PHE A 200 4.62 -24.30 7.59
CA PHE A 200 4.04 -25.60 7.92
C PHE A 200 4.36 -26.06 9.35
N ASP A 201 5.57 -25.82 9.84
CA ASP A 201 5.99 -26.13 11.21
C ASP A 201 5.19 -25.36 12.27
N ARG A 202 4.76 -24.13 11.94
CA ARG A 202 4.00 -23.26 12.84
C ARG A 202 2.49 -23.49 12.78
N GLU A 203 1.94 -23.68 11.58
CA GLU A 203 0.48 -23.64 11.36
C GLU A 203 0.00 -24.55 10.22
N GLY A 204 0.75 -25.61 9.88
CA GLY A 204 0.44 -26.52 8.75
C GLY A 204 -0.97 -27.09 8.73
N ASP A 205 -1.54 -27.42 9.90
CA ASP A 205 -2.93 -27.90 10.01
C ASP A 205 -3.99 -26.83 9.71
N SER A 206 -3.60 -25.56 9.63
CA SER A 206 -4.43 -24.43 9.18
C SER A 206 -4.20 -24.06 7.71
N ILE A 207 -3.20 -24.65 7.02
CA ILE A 207 -2.87 -24.36 5.62
C ILE A 207 -3.73 -25.21 4.68
N ALA A 208 -4.62 -24.55 3.94
CA ALA A 208 -5.43 -25.13 2.87
C ALA A 208 -4.60 -25.52 1.64
N ALA A 209 -3.69 -24.63 1.23
CA ALA A 209 -2.99 -24.77 -0.04
C ALA A 209 -1.61 -24.10 -0.07
N VAL A 210 -0.80 -24.53 -1.04
CA VAL A 210 0.34 -23.76 -1.58
C VAL A 210 0.03 -23.46 -3.04
N ILE A 211 0.10 -22.18 -3.45
CA ILE A 211 0.01 -21.77 -4.85
C ILE A 211 1.36 -21.20 -5.33
N VAL A 212 1.79 -21.64 -6.52
CA VAL A 212 3.12 -21.36 -7.08
C VAL A 212 3.05 -21.31 -8.60
N GLU A 213 3.75 -20.35 -9.22
CA GLU A 213 4.18 -20.49 -10.62
C GLU A 213 5.34 -21.50 -10.64
N PRO A 214 5.18 -22.73 -11.17
CA PRO A 214 6.23 -23.75 -11.09
C PRO A 214 7.48 -23.38 -11.91
N VAL A 215 7.32 -22.51 -12.91
CA VAL A 215 8.39 -21.65 -13.45
C VAL A 215 7.88 -20.22 -13.29
N VAL A 216 8.55 -19.39 -12.49
CA VAL A 216 8.18 -17.97 -12.37
C VAL A 216 8.43 -17.30 -13.72
N GLY A 217 7.45 -16.55 -14.19
CA GLY A 217 7.58 -15.76 -15.42
C GLY A 217 7.18 -14.30 -15.29
N ASN A 218 6.33 -13.93 -14.31
CA ASN A 218 5.96 -12.54 -14.02
C ASN A 218 7.08 -11.72 -13.34
N HIS A 219 8.28 -12.31 -13.15
CA HIS A 219 9.52 -11.65 -12.68
C HIS A 219 10.71 -11.89 -13.62
N GLY A 220 10.39 -12.13 -14.89
CA GLY A 220 11.25 -12.84 -15.81
C GLY A 220 11.34 -14.32 -15.44
N VAL A 221 11.97 -15.10 -16.33
CA VAL A 221 12.10 -16.54 -16.16
C VAL A 221 12.99 -16.89 -14.98
N ILE A 222 12.44 -17.50 -13.93
CA ILE A 222 13.21 -18.14 -12.86
C ILE A 222 12.85 -19.63 -12.83
N PRO A 223 13.76 -20.55 -13.21
CA PRO A 223 13.53 -21.98 -13.07
C PRO A 223 13.52 -22.38 -11.59
N PRO A 224 12.77 -23.42 -11.22
CA PRO A 224 12.82 -23.99 -9.88
C PRO A 224 14.18 -24.65 -9.61
N ALA A 225 14.61 -24.66 -8.36
CA ALA A 225 15.66 -25.56 -7.90
C ALA A 225 15.14 -27.01 -7.93
N ALA A 226 16.03 -27.98 -8.18
CA ALA A 226 15.65 -29.37 -8.46
C ALA A 226 14.89 -30.07 -7.32
N ASP A 227 15.10 -29.62 -6.08
CA ASP A 227 14.46 -30.05 -4.84
C ASP A 227 13.19 -29.25 -4.50
N PHE A 228 13.00 -28.06 -5.07
CA PHE A 228 11.96 -27.11 -4.65
C PHE A 228 10.54 -27.63 -4.90
N LEU A 229 10.18 -27.95 -6.16
CA LEU A 229 8.83 -28.46 -6.47
C LEU A 229 8.54 -29.83 -5.84
N PRO A 230 9.47 -30.82 -5.84
CA PRO A 230 9.30 -32.05 -5.07
C PRO A 230 9.13 -31.81 -3.56
N GLY A 231 9.83 -30.82 -3.00
CA GLY A 231 9.69 -30.40 -1.62
C GLY A 231 8.31 -29.82 -1.30
N LEU A 232 7.79 -28.93 -2.15
CA LEU A 232 6.43 -28.39 -2.00
C LEU A 232 5.36 -29.48 -2.08
N ARG A 233 5.52 -30.47 -2.98
CA ARG A 233 4.66 -31.67 -3.07
C ARG A 233 4.69 -32.47 -1.76
N ALA A 234 5.87 -32.85 -1.29
CA ALA A 234 6.05 -33.62 -0.06
C ALA A 234 5.55 -32.88 1.20
N LEU A 235 5.64 -31.55 1.24
CA LEU A 235 5.04 -30.71 2.28
C LEU A 235 3.51 -30.77 2.24
N CYS A 236 2.90 -30.55 1.07
CA CYS A 236 1.46 -30.61 0.90
C CYS A 236 0.90 -31.99 1.29
N ASP A 237 1.56 -33.07 0.86
CA ASP A 237 1.18 -34.45 1.19
C ASP A 237 1.27 -34.74 2.69
N ARG A 238 2.32 -34.27 3.37
CA ARG A 238 2.54 -34.47 4.81
C ARG A 238 1.46 -33.83 5.68
N HIS A 239 0.98 -32.64 5.30
CA HIS A 239 0.04 -31.85 6.10
C HIS A 239 -1.41 -31.87 5.56
N GLY A 240 -1.68 -32.60 4.47
CA GLY A 240 -3.01 -32.67 3.84
C GLY A 240 -3.45 -31.38 3.16
N SER A 241 -2.49 -30.55 2.73
CA SER A 241 -2.74 -29.32 1.98
C SER A 241 -2.77 -29.58 0.47
N ILE A 242 -3.37 -28.67 -0.29
CA ILE A 242 -3.53 -28.77 -1.75
C ILE A 242 -2.40 -28.02 -2.45
N LEU A 243 -1.59 -28.70 -3.26
CA LEU A 243 -0.62 -28.04 -4.14
C LEU A 243 -1.32 -27.55 -5.41
N ILE A 244 -1.30 -26.23 -5.63
CA ILE A 244 -1.87 -25.57 -6.80
C ILE A 244 -0.72 -25.07 -7.67
N PHE A 245 -0.61 -25.59 -8.90
CA PHE A 245 0.29 -25.00 -9.90
C PHE A 245 -0.48 -23.96 -10.72
N ASP A 246 0.07 -22.74 -10.76
CA ASP A 246 -0.34 -21.72 -11.71
C ASP A 246 0.46 -21.87 -13.00
N GLU A 247 -0.11 -22.60 -13.94
CA GLU A 247 0.42 -22.81 -15.28
C GLU A 247 -0.25 -21.89 -16.31
N VAL A 248 -0.84 -20.76 -15.87
CA VAL A 248 -1.44 -19.76 -16.77
C VAL A 248 -0.36 -19.10 -17.66
N MET A 249 0.92 -19.16 -17.32
CA MET A 249 2.03 -18.69 -18.19
C MET A 249 2.90 -19.82 -18.76
N CYS A 250 3.38 -20.73 -17.92
CA CYS A 250 4.30 -21.80 -18.30
C CYS A 250 3.60 -23.05 -18.89
N GLY A 251 2.28 -23.16 -18.73
CA GLY A 251 1.50 -24.25 -19.30
C GLY A 251 1.54 -24.24 -20.83
N PHE A 252 1.80 -25.41 -21.43
CA PHE A 252 2.06 -25.59 -22.86
C PHE A 252 3.28 -24.80 -23.37
N ARG A 253 4.11 -24.24 -22.48
CA ARG A 253 5.28 -23.41 -22.85
C ARG A 253 6.60 -23.88 -22.29
N ALA A 254 6.62 -24.40 -21.06
CA ALA A 254 7.79 -25.05 -20.47
C ALA A 254 8.02 -26.44 -21.07
N ALA A 255 6.94 -27.22 -21.23
CA ALA A 255 6.88 -28.45 -22.02
C ALA A 255 5.44 -28.68 -22.53
N ARG A 256 5.16 -29.85 -23.13
CA ARG A 256 3.85 -30.21 -23.70
C ARG A 256 2.73 -30.13 -22.65
N GLY A 257 2.84 -30.92 -21.58
CA GLY A 257 2.04 -30.83 -20.35
C GLY A 257 2.62 -29.85 -19.32
N GLY A 258 3.27 -28.78 -19.80
CA GLY A 258 3.76 -27.70 -18.95
C GLY A 258 4.88 -28.09 -17.98
N ALA A 259 4.99 -27.36 -16.89
CA ALA A 259 6.00 -27.56 -15.85
C ALA A 259 5.73 -28.83 -15.03
N ALA A 260 4.47 -29.23 -14.84
CA ALA A 260 4.11 -30.51 -14.22
C ALA A 260 4.72 -31.72 -14.97
N GLU A 261 4.73 -31.68 -16.31
CA GLU A 261 5.45 -32.67 -17.13
C GLU A 261 6.97 -32.49 -16.99
N LEU A 262 7.49 -31.28 -17.22
CA LEU A 262 8.93 -30.99 -17.29
C LEU A 262 9.70 -31.37 -16.00
N TYR A 263 9.10 -31.15 -14.83
CA TYR A 263 9.72 -31.46 -13.53
C TYR A 263 9.18 -32.74 -12.88
N GLY A 264 8.23 -33.43 -13.51
CA GLY A 264 7.67 -34.70 -13.01
C GLY A 264 6.87 -34.59 -11.70
N VAL A 265 6.36 -33.40 -11.36
CA VAL A 265 5.62 -33.15 -10.11
C VAL A 265 4.13 -32.99 -10.40
N LYS A 266 3.29 -33.91 -9.89
CA LYS A 266 1.82 -33.81 -10.02
C LYS A 266 1.24 -32.84 -8.98
N PRO A 267 0.64 -31.70 -9.40
CA PRO A 267 -0.14 -30.86 -8.50
C PRO A 267 -1.52 -31.50 -8.22
N ASP A 268 -2.21 -31.00 -7.19
CA ASP A 268 -3.58 -31.42 -6.86
C ASP A 268 -4.61 -30.68 -7.72
N LEU A 269 -4.35 -29.40 -7.96
CA LEU A 269 -5.10 -28.52 -8.86
C LEU A 269 -4.11 -27.78 -9.78
N VAL A 270 -4.53 -27.50 -11.01
CA VAL A 270 -3.81 -26.66 -11.96
C VAL A 270 -4.72 -25.53 -12.44
N ALA A 271 -4.18 -24.31 -12.50
CA ALA A 271 -4.77 -23.18 -13.21
C ALA A 271 -4.09 -23.06 -14.58
N LEU A 272 -4.89 -22.96 -15.63
CA LEU A 272 -4.48 -22.88 -17.04
C LEU A 272 -5.11 -21.67 -17.71
N GLY A 273 -4.45 -21.14 -18.74
CA GLY A 273 -4.95 -20.03 -19.52
C GLY A 273 -4.07 -19.78 -20.74
N LYS A 274 -4.13 -18.56 -21.27
CA LYS A 274 -3.32 -18.10 -22.42
C LYS A 274 -3.41 -19.06 -23.63
N VAL A 275 -2.50 -20.02 -23.76
CA VAL A 275 -2.38 -20.93 -24.91
C VAL A 275 -3.68 -21.71 -25.14
N ILE A 276 -4.39 -22.12 -24.08
CA ILE A 276 -5.65 -22.90 -24.23
C ILE A 276 -6.79 -22.13 -24.90
N GLY A 277 -6.73 -20.79 -24.96
CA GLY A 277 -7.71 -19.97 -25.66
C GLY A 277 -7.36 -19.68 -27.11
N GLY A 278 -6.22 -20.16 -27.62
CA GLY A 278 -5.76 -19.90 -28.99
C GLY A 278 -5.57 -18.41 -29.34
N GLY A 279 -5.44 -17.54 -28.33
CA GLY A 279 -5.41 -16.08 -28.48
C GLY A 279 -6.68 -15.35 -28.02
N LEU A 280 -7.80 -16.05 -27.76
CA LEU A 280 -8.99 -15.47 -27.14
C LEU A 280 -8.98 -15.61 -25.60
N PRO A 281 -9.81 -14.81 -24.87
CA PRO A 281 -10.01 -14.96 -23.44
C PRO A 281 -10.67 -16.31 -23.09
N ALA A 282 -9.84 -17.29 -22.74
CA ALA A 282 -10.25 -18.51 -22.07
C ALA A 282 -9.16 -18.98 -21.10
N ALA A 283 -9.62 -19.59 -20.01
CA ALA A 283 -8.82 -20.18 -18.96
C ALA A 283 -9.57 -21.39 -18.38
N ALA A 284 -8.90 -22.18 -17.57
CA ALA A 284 -9.51 -23.33 -16.90
C ALA A 284 -8.85 -23.55 -15.54
N PHE A 285 -9.61 -24.10 -14.59
CA PHE A 285 -9.02 -24.78 -13.43
C PHE A 285 -9.47 -26.24 -13.43
N GLY A 286 -8.57 -27.13 -13.04
CA GLY A 286 -8.83 -28.56 -13.03
C GLY A 286 -7.92 -29.28 -12.05
N GLY A 287 -8.16 -30.57 -11.83
CA GLY A 287 -7.35 -31.36 -10.91
C GLY A 287 -7.98 -32.71 -10.61
N ARG A 288 -7.60 -33.28 -9.45
CA ARG A 288 -8.09 -34.58 -8.97
C ARG A 288 -9.63 -34.64 -8.96
N LYS A 289 -10.19 -35.75 -9.44
CA LYS A 289 -11.62 -35.90 -9.72
C LYS A 289 -12.50 -35.58 -8.50
N GLU A 290 -12.11 -36.04 -7.32
CA GLU A 290 -12.80 -35.87 -6.05
C GLU A 290 -12.76 -34.44 -5.50
N LEU A 291 -11.71 -33.66 -5.80
CA LEU A 291 -11.69 -32.23 -5.48
C LEU A 291 -12.70 -31.50 -6.37
N MET A 292 -12.64 -31.75 -7.68
CA MET A 292 -13.51 -31.10 -8.67
C MET A 292 -15.00 -31.44 -8.52
N LYS A 293 -15.35 -32.56 -7.85
CA LYS A 293 -16.74 -32.87 -7.44
C LYS A 293 -17.35 -31.83 -6.50
N LEU A 294 -16.54 -31.08 -5.74
CA LEU A 294 -17.04 -30.06 -4.81
C LEU A 294 -17.53 -28.79 -5.54
N VAL A 295 -17.24 -28.62 -6.83
CA VAL A 295 -17.67 -27.46 -7.63
C VAL A 295 -19.15 -27.58 -8.03
N ALA A 296 -19.89 -26.49 -7.92
CA ALA A 296 -21.28 -26.42 -8.35
C ALA A 296 -21.42 -26.73 -9.86
N PRO A 297 -22.44 -27.49 -10.30
CA PRO A 297 -23.61 -27.91 -9.53
C PRO A 297 -23.49 -29.25 -8.78
N GLU A 298 -22.38 -30.00 -8.89
CA GLU A 298 -22.23 -31.30 -8.21
C GLU A 298 -21.92 -31.16 -6.71
N GLY A 299 -21.32 -30.04 -6.31
CA GLY A 299 -21.00 -29.73 -4.92
C GLY A 299 -21.22 -28.26 -4.53
N PRO A 300 -20.93 -27.89 -3.27
CA PRO A 300 -21.31 -26.60 -2.68
C PRO A 300 -20.43 -25.41 -3.08
N VAL A 301 -19.29 -25.64 -3.75
CA VAL A 301 -18.34 -24.57 -4.11
C VAL A 301 -18.83 -23.83 -5.35
N TYR A 302 -19.47 -22.69 -5.14
CA TYR A 302 -20.02 -21.89 -6.23
C TYR A 302 -18.92 -21.30 -7.12
N GLN A 303 -19.00 -21.62 -8.42
CA GLN A 303 -18.32 -20.95 -9.52
C GLN A 303 -19.23 -20.99 -10.74
N ALA A 304 -19.42 -19.83 -11.37
CA ALA A 304 -20.11 -19.64 -12.64
C ALA A 304 -19.52 -18.41 -13.34
N GLY A 305 -19.78 -18.26 -14.65
CA GLY A 305 -19.42 -17.06 -15.41
C GLY A 305 -20.07 -17.08 -16.79
N THR A 306 -20.75 -15.99 -17.18
CA THR A 306 -21.61 -15.93 -18.36
C THR A 306 -20.91 -16.23 -19.69
N TYR A 307 -19.59 -15.97 -19.77
CA TYR A 307 -18.76 -16.23 -20.94
C TYR A 307 -17.82 -17.44 -20.77
N SER A 308 -17.95 -18.19 -19.67
CA SER A 308 -17.21 -19.46 -19.48
C SER A 308 -17.66 -20.47 -20.53
N GLY A 309 -16.71 -21.16 -21.17
CA GLY A 309 -17.03 -22.12 -22.24
C GLY A 309 -17.53 -21.50 -23.56
N ASN A 310 -17.39 -20.18 -23.77
CA ASN A 310 -17.95 -19.53 -24.96
C ASN A 310 -17.45 -20.17 -26.28
N PRO A 311 -18.34 -20.49 -27.24
CA PRO A 311 -18.00 -21.28 -28.43
C PRO A 311 -16.82 -20.74 -29.23
N ILE A 312 -16.71 -19.42 -29.40
CA ILE A 312 -15.66 -18.80 -30.22
C ILE A 312 -14.26 -18.98 -29.62
N ALA A 313 -14.10 -18.90 -28.29
CA ALA A 313 -12.85 -19.22 -27.64
C ALA A 313 -12.58 -20.73 -27.58
N MET A 314 -13.62 -21.56 -27.41
CA MET A 314 -13.47 -23.03 -27.45
C MET A 314 -13.06 -23.53 -28.84
N ALA A 315 -13.54 -22.90 -29.93
CA ALA A 315 -13.14 -23.19 -31.30
C ALA A 315 -11.65 -22.85 -31.55
N ALA A 316 -11.20 -21.70 -31.07
CA ALA A 316 -9.80 -21.28 -31.17
C ALA A 316 -8.85 -22.17 -30.35
N GLY A 317 -9.25 -22.50 -29.12
CA GLY A 317 -8.53 -23.44 -28.24
C GLY A 317 -8.42 -24.83 -28.86
N ASN A 318 -9.53 -25.37 -29.40
CA ASN A 318 -9.52 -26.65 -30.10
C ASN A 318 -8.58 -26.65 -31.30
N ALA A 319 -8.63 -25.61 -32.14
CA ALA A 319 -7.75 -25.50 -33.31
C ALA A 319 -6.26 -25.38 -32.91
N ALA A 320 -5.95 -24.59 -31.89
CA ALA A 320 -4.58 -24.42 -31.39
C ALA A 320 -4.04 -25.73 -30.79
N LEU A 321 -4.80 -26.39 -29.90
CA LEU A 321 -4.38 -27.67 -29.32
C LEU A 321 -4.35 -28.79 -30.37
N GLN A 322 -5.24 -28.81 -31.36
CA GLN A 322 -5.20 -29.79 -32.45
C GLN A 322 -3.91 -29.71 -33.26
N VAL A 323 -3.40 -28.50 -33.53
CA VAL A 323 -2.09 -28.32 -34.20
C VAL A 323 -0.95 -28.84 -33.32
N LEU A 324 -0.98 -28.56 -32.02
CA LEU A 324 0.00 -29.07 -31.03
C LEU A 324 -0.11 -30.58 -30.74
N GLU A 325 -1.24 -31.21 -31.05
CA GLU A 325 -1.42 -32.67 -31.07
C GLU A 325 -0.88 -33.28 -32.36
N ALA A 326 -1.12 -32.64 -33.50
CA ALA A 326 -0.69 -33.12 -34.83
C ALA A 326 0.83 -33.02 -35.04
N ASP A 327 1.47 -31.97 -34.51
CA ASP A 327 2.93 -31.82 -34.54
C ASP A 327 3.53 -31.57 -33.14
N PRO A 328 3.83 -32.64 -32.37
CA PRO A 328 4.60 -32.55 -31.13
C PRO A 328 6.03 -32.02 -31.32
N GLY A 329 6.52 -31.87 -32.55
CA GLY A 329 7.79 -31.21 -32.89
C GLY A 329 7.78 -29.71 -32.59
N ILE A 330 6.61 -29.05 -32.58
CA ILE A 330 6.46 -27.61 -32.27
C ILE A 330 7.17 -27.24 -30.96
N PHE A 331 6.93 -27.99 -29.88
CA PHE A 331 7.53 -27.72 -28.57
C PHE A 331 9.06 -27.79 -28.64
N ARG A 332 9.61 -28.78 -29.34
CA ARG A 332 11.07 -28.97 -29.51
C ARG A 332 11.70 -27.89 -30.40
N ARG A 333 11.00 -27.41 -31.43
CA ARG A 333 11.48 -26.29 -32.28
C ARG A 333 11.51 -24.98 -31.50
N ALA A 334 10.43 -24.67 -30.77
CA ALA A 334 10.36 -23.48 -29.92
C ALA A 334 11.42 -23.51 -28.81
N GLU A 335 11.64 -24.65 -28.16
CA GLU A 335 12.71 -24.83 -27.17
C GLU A 335 14.11 -24.68 -27.80
N ALA A 336 14.38 -25.33 -28.94
CA ALA A 336 15.68 -25.24 -29.62
C ALA A 336 16.02 -23.79 -30.03
N ARG A 337 15.06 -23.05 -30.61
CA ARG A 337 15.23 -21.62 -30.93
C ARG A 337 15.43 -20.76 -29.69
N THR A 338 14.75 -21.08 -28.59
CA THR A 338 14.95 -20.38 -27.30
C THR A 338 16.34 -20.67 -26.74
N GLY A 339 16.85 -21.90 -26.88
CA GLY A 339 18.22 -22.28 -26.55
C GLY A 339 19.26 -21.51 -27.37
N LEU A 340 19.08 -21.43 -28.70
CA LEU A 340 19.95 -20.67 -29.61
C LEU A 340 19.98 -19.18 -29.27
N LEU A 341 18.81 -18.54 -29.17
CA LEU A 341 18.68 -17.13 -28.81
C LEU A 341 19.32 -16.83 -27.44
N ALA A 342 19.02 -17.65 -26.43
CA ALA A 342 19.59 -17.47 -25.11
C ALA A 342 21.11 -17.77 -25.05
N ALA A 343 21.64 -18.63 -25.92
CA ALA A 343 23.08 -18.85 -26.05
C ALA A 343 23.76 -17.63 -26.69
N GLY A 344 23.28 -17.16 -27.85
CA GLY A 344 23.83 -15.99 -28.53
C GLY A 344 23.77 -14.71 -27.69
N LEU A 345 22.68 -14.47 -26.94
CA LEU A 345 22.58 -13.34 -26.02
C LEU A 345 23.60 -13.43 -24.86
N ARG A 346 23.92 -14.63 -24.36
CA ARG A 346 25.00 -14.82 -23.36
C ARG A 346 26.37 -14.59 -23.99
N GLU A 347 26.59 -15.00 -25.23
CA GLU A 347 27.84 -14.73 -25.95
C GLU A 347 28.05 -13.23 -26.19
N ILE A 348 27.02 -12.49 -26.62
CA ILE A 348 27.06 -11.03 -26.80
C ILE A 348 27.43 -10.32 -25.48
N LEU A 349 26.77 -10.70 -24.37
CA LEU A 349 27.10 -10.18 -23.04
C LEU A 349 28.58 -10.41 -22.67
N GLN A 350 29.11 -11.62 -22.90
CA GLN A 350 30.51 -11.96 -22.65
C GLN A 350 31.47 -11.17 -23.56
N ARG A 351 31.21 -11.17 -24.87
CA ARG A 351 31.99 -10.48 -25.91
C ARG A 351 32.07 -8.97 -25.66
N ARG A 352 31.00 -8.35 -25.17
CA ARG A 352 30.95 -6.93 -24.77
C ARG A 352 31.34 -6.65 -23.32
N LYS A 353 31.71 -7.67 -22.55
CA LYS A 353 32.07 -7.59 -21.11
C LYS A 353 30.96 -6.94 -20.26
N LEU A 354 29.70 -7.10 -20.66
CA LEU A 354 28.54 -6.58 -19.96
C LEU A 354 28.11 -7.56 -18.87
N ALA A 355 28.07 -7.10 -17.63
CA ALA A 355 27.49 -7.88 -16.53
C ALA A 355 26.00 -8.12 -16.81
N GLY A 356 25.61 -9.39 -16.83
CA GLY A 356 24.24 -9.84 -17.08
C GLY A 356 24.16 -11.35 -17.21
N THR A 357 22.94 -11.85 -17.36
CA THR A 357 22.64 -13.28 -17.51
C THR A 357 21.35 -13.47 -18.30
N VAL A 358 21.15 -14.68 -18.85
CA VAL A 358 19.92 -15.03 -19.58
C VAL A 358 19.38 -16.35 -19.03
N ASN A 359 18.13 -16.34 -18.57
CA ASN A 359 17.41 -17.54 -18.17
C ASN A 359 16.46 -17.97 -19.29
N SER A 360 16.22 -19.28 -19.39
CA SER A 360 15.39 -19.88 -20.44
C SER A 360 14.80 -21.22 -19.98
N VAL A 361 13.50 -21.46 -20.22
CA VAL A 361 12.81 -22.74 -19.97
C VAL A 361 11.78 -22.97 -21.07
N GLY A 362 11.91 -24.07 -21.82
CA GLY A 362 11.07 -24.34 -22.99
C GLY A 362 11.06 -23.14 -23.96
N SER A 363 9.89 -22.60 -24.24
CA SER A 363 9.66 -21.43 -25.12
C SER A 363 9.74 -20.05 -24.42
N MET A 364 10.15 -20.00 -23.16
CA MET A 364 10.22 -18.78 -22.34
C MET A 364 11.67 -18.37 -22.08
N TRP A 365 11.99 -17.08 -22.12
CA TRP A 365 13.32 -16.55 -21.76
C TRP A 365 13.27 -15.13 -21.16
N THR A 366 14.31 -14.74 -20.42
CA THR A 366 14.52 -13.34 -19.97
C THR A 366 16.02 -13.04 -19.90
N ILE A 367 16.41 -11.86 -20.40
CA ILE A 367 17.73 -11.27 -20.19
C ILE A 367 17.71 -10.29 -19.00
N PHE A 368 18.65 -10.45 -18.08
CA PHE A 368 18.83 -9.59 -16.91
C PHE A 368 20.21 -8.92 -16.99
N PHE A 369 20.27 -7.60 -16.80
CA PHE A 369 21.53 -6.84 -16.76
C PHE A 369 22.01 -6.61 -15.32
N GLY A 370 23.30 -6.36 -15.13
CA GLY A 370 23.91 -6.06 -13.82
C GLY A 370 24.09 -7.24 -12.86
N VAL A 371 23.47 -8.40 -13.14
CA VAL A 371 23.46 -9.58 -12.27
C VAL A 371 23.95 -10.84 -13.02
N GLY A 372 24.89 -11.57 -12.43
CA GLY A 372 25.54 -12.73 -13.07
C GLY A 372 24.75 -14.05 -13.04
N ARG A 373 23.84 -14.21 -12.06
CA ARG A 373 22.94 -15.37 -11.95
C ARG A 373 21.64 -14.94 -11.30
N VAL A 374 20.51 -15.23 -11.95
CA VAL A 374 19.17 -15.04 -11.39
C VAL A 374 18.56 -16.40 -11.07
N ALA A 375 18.40 -16.70 -9.79
CA ALA A 375 17.80 -17.95 -9.30
C ALA A 375 16.81 -17.74 -8.14
N SER A 376 16.53 -16.48 -7.77
CA SER A 376 15.61 -16.10 -6.70
C SER A 376 15.16 -14.65 -6.88
N MET A 377 14.10 -14.26 -6.17
CA MET A 377 13.57 -12.90 -6.21
C MET A 377 14.53 -11.82 -5.72
N ALA A 378 15.48 -12.17 -4.84
CA ALA A 378 16.53 -11.24 -4.42
C ALA A 378 17.44 -10.85 -5.61
N ALA A 379 17.80 -11.81 -6.47
CA ALA A 379 18.64 -11.58 -7.64
C ALA A 379 17.91 -10.84 -8.78
N VAL A 380 16.59 -10.95 -8.88
CA VAL A 380 15.78 -10.10 -9.79
C VAL A 380 15.78 -8.65 -9.32
N ARG A 381 15.67 -8.42 -8.01
CA ARG A 381 15.62 -7.07 -7.42
C ARG A 381 16.94 -6.29 -7.59
N THR A 382 18.08 -6.96 -7.78
CA THR A 382 19.39 -6.35 -8.06
C THR A 382 19.71 -6.14 -9.55
N ALA A 383 18.81 -6.49 -10.47
CA ALA A 383 19.04 -6.30 -11.90
C ALA A 383 18.99 -4.81 -12.33
N ASP A 384 19.85 -4.44 -13.28
CA ASP A 384 19.98 -3.08 -13.82
C ASP A 384 18.84 -2.75 -14.79
N LYS A 385 17.73 -2.29 -14.20
CA LYS A 385 16.49 -1.88 -14.91
C LYS A 385 16.74 -0.74 -15.89
N GLY A 386 17.65 0.18 -15.57
CA GLY A 386 17.98 1.32 -16.42
C GLY A 386 18.71 0.89 -17.70
N ARG A 387 19.58 -0.12 -17.60
CA ARG A 387 20.23 -0.76 -18.76
C ARG A 387 19.25 -1.62 -19.54
N TYR A 388 18.31 -2.30 -18.89
CA TYR A 388 17.20 -2.98 -19.60
C TYR A 388 16.35 -1.98 -20.39
N ALA A 389 15.99 -0.82 -19.81
CA ALA A 389 15.20 0.20 -20.51
C ALA A 389 15.92 0.74 -21.76
N ARG A 390 17.23 1.01 -21.67
CA ARG A 390 18.04 1.41 -22.84
C ARG A 390 18.16 0.28 -23.87
N PHE A 391 18.34 -0.97 -23.43
CA PHE A 391 18.35 -2.14 -24.31
C PHE A 391 17.00 -2.32 -25.03
N PHE A 392 15.88 -2.19 -24.32
CA PHE A 392 14.53 -2.26 -24.86
C PHE A 392 14.31 -1.23 -25.98
N HIS A 393 14.67 0.04 -25.77
CA HIS A 393 14.54 1.05 -26.82
C HIS A 393 15.50 0.79 -27.99
N GLY A 394 16.74 0.39 -27.71
CA GLY A 394 17.69 -0.02 -28.75
C GLY A 394 17.19 -1.20 -29.60
N MET A 395 16.48 -2.16 -28.99
CA MET A 395 15.84 -3.27 -29.71
C MET A 395 14.61 -2.80 -30.51
N LEU A 396 13.82 -1.89 -29.94
CA LEU A 396 12.63 -1.32 -30.59
C LEU A 396 12.99 -0.48 -31.82
N GLU A 397 14.06 0.31 -31.76
CA GLU A 397 14.69 1.02 -32.89
C GLU A 397 15.08 0.10 -34.05
N ARG A 398 15.31 -1.18 -33.76
CA ARG A 398 15.78 -2.21 -34.70
C ARG A 398 14.64 -3.12 -35.17
N GLY A 399 13.41 -2.77 -34.80
CA GLY A 399 12.19 -3.49 -35.14
C GLY A 399 12.02 -4.80 -34.38
N ILE A 400 12.52 -4.89 -33.15
CA ILE A 400 12.33 -6.02 -32.24
C ILE A 400 11.53 -5.56 -31.01
N TYR A 401 10.39 -6.18 -30.76
CA TYR A 401 9.47 -5.87 -29.66
C TYR A 401 9.63 -6.87 -28.52
N LEU A 402 10.43 -6.49 -27.53
CA LEU A 402 10.56 -7.21 -26.26
C LEU A 402 9.46 -6.80 -25.26
N PRO A 403 9.31 -7.49 -24.12
CA PRO A 403 8.46 -7.01 -23.04
C PRO A 403 8.91 -5.61 -22.53
N PRO A 404 8.01 -4.62 -22.41
CA PRO A 404 8.30 -3.29 -21.87
C PRO A 404 8.48 -3.27 -20.33
N SER A 405 9.17 -4.26 -19.78
CA SER A 405 9.49 -4.40 -18.35
C SER A 405 10.70 -5.32 -18.18
N ALA A 406 11.64 -4.94 -17.28
CA ALA A 406 12.77 -5.77 -16.88
C ALA A 406 12.37 -7.00 -16.02
N PHE A 407 11.09 -7.13 -15.70
CA PHE A 407 10.52 -8.19 -14.86
C PHE A 407 9.55 -9.11 -15.63
N GLU A 408 9.58 -9.12 -16.95
CA GLU A 408 8.64 -9.93 -17.74
C GLU A 408 9.36 -11.04 -18.53
N SER A 409 8.63 -12.13 -18.78
CA SER A 409 9.09 -13.19 -19.67
C SER A 409 8.91 -12.76 -21.12
N ALA A 410 9.98 -12.92 -21.91
CA ALA A 410 9.90 -12.97 -23.35
C ALA A 410 9.56 -14.41 -23.80
N PHE A 411 8.93 -14.52 -24.96
CA PHE A 411 8.37 -15.76 -25.48
C PHE A 411 8.78 -15.98 -26.92
N LEU A 412 9.01 -17.24 -27.29
CA LEU A 412 9.10 -17.67 -28.68
C LEU A 412 7.82 -18.35 -29.15
N SER A 413 7.66 -18.41 -30.47
CA SER A 413 6.60 -19.15 -31.17
C SER A 413 7.20 -19.98 -32.29
N ASP A 414 6.48 -21.00 -32.74
CA ASP A 414 6.89 -21.82 -33.89
C ASP A 414 7.00 -21.01 -35.20
N ALA A 415 6.32 -19.85 -35.23
CA ALA A 415 6.30 -18.92 -36.35
C ALA A 415 7.51 -17.97 -36.42
N HIS A 416 8.42 -17.98 -35.43
CA HIS A 416 9.74 -17.37 -35.58
C HIS A 416 10.65 -18.31 -36.39
N THR A 417 11.31 -17.79 -37.42
CA THR A 417 12.31 -18.55 -38.19
C THR A 417 13.66 -18.59 -37.48
N ASP A 418 14.65 -19.22 -38.09
CA ASP A 418 16.03 -19.16 -37.61
C ASP A 418 16.64 -17.78 -37.97
N ASP A 419 16.32 -17.23 -39.15
CA ASP A 419 16.66 -15.85 -39.55
C ASP A 419 16.14 -14.78 -38.56
N ASP A 420 14.96 -15.00 -37.97
CA ASP A 420 14.39 -14.12 -36.93
C ASP A 420 15.25 -14.13 -35.66
N ILE A 421 15.89 -15.27 -35.32
CA ILE A 421 16.83 -15.37 -34.20
C ILE A 421 18.11 -14.62 -34.53
N ASP A 422 18.69 -14.85 -35.71
CA ASP A 422 19.95 -14.20 -36.12
C ASP A 422 19.79 -12.67 -36.20
N ARG A 423 18.72 -12.18 -36.83
CA ARG A 423 18.35 -10.75 -36.84
C ARG A 423 18.17 -10.19 -35.42
N THR A 424 17.62 -10.98 -34.50
CA THR A 424 17.46 -10.57 -33.09
C THR A 424 18.80 -10.51 -32.36
N LEU A 425 19.73 -11.42 -32.66
CA LEU A 425 21.08 -11.42 -32.11
C LEU A 425 21.92 -10.26 -32.66
N GLU A 426 21.86 -9.97 -33.97
CA GLU A 426 22.46 -8.77 -34.56
C GLU A 426 21.92 -7.49 -33.92
N ALA A 427 20.60 -7.39 -33.80
CA ALA A 427 19.95 -6.23 -33.18
C ALA A 427 20.35 -6.07 -31.70
N ALA A 428 20.47 -7.18 -30.96
CA ALA A 428 20.89 -7.18 -29.57
C ALA A 428 22.37 -6.81 -29.41
N ASP A 429 23.23 -7.26 -30.34
CA ASP A 429 24.64 -6.92 -30.37
C ASP A 429 24.84 -5.41 -30.57
N GLU A 430 24.17 -4.82 -31.57
CA GLU A 430 24.17 -3.36 -31.77
C GLU A 430 23.53 -2.59 -30.60
N ALA A 431 22.41 -3.07 -30.05
CA ALA A 431 21.72 -2.40 -28.94
C ALA A 431 22.55 -2.43 -27.65
N MET A 432 23.36 -3.47 -27.45
CA MET A 432 24.29 -3.57 -26.31
C MET A 432 25.57 -2.73 -26.48
N GLU A 433 25.90 -2.27 -27.69
CA GLU A 433 27.05 -1.38 -27.92
C GLU A 433 26.93 -0.07 -27.12
N GLY A 434 25.76 0.57 -27.17
CA GLY A 434 25.44 1.77 -26.39
C GLY A 434 25.25 1.56 -24.87
N LEU A 435 25.54 0.36 -24.35
CA LEU A 435 25.41 0.02 -22.93
C LEU A 435 26.75 -0.20 -22.23
N VAL A 436 27.85 -0.21 -22.98
CA VAL A 436 29.22 -0.27 -22.44
C VAL A 436 29.60 1.14 -21.97
N PRO A 437 30.07 1.34 -20.73
CA PRO A 437 30.54 2.65 -20.29
C PRO A 437 31.78 3.07 -21.09
N PRO A 438 31.94 4.36 -21.44
CA PRO A 438 33.10 4.82 -22.20
C PRO A 438 34.38 4.54 -21.43
N SER A 439 35.35 3.90 -22.09
CA SER A 439 36.67 3.65 -21.50
C SER A 439 37.38 4.98 -21.24
N VAL A 440 37.73 5.25 -19.98
CA VAL A 440 38.65 6.34 -19.64
C VAL A 440 39.95 6.13 -20.43
N PRO A 441 40.40 7.10 -21.25
CA PRO A 441 41.63 6.96 -22.00
C PRO A 441 42.81 6.75 -21.05
N GLN A 442 43.54 5.64 -21.21
CA GLN A 442 44.85 5.51 -20.57
C GLN A 442 45.77 6.57 -21.17
N ARG A 443 46.33 7.44 -20.33
CA ARG A 443 47.40 8.34 -20.77
C ARG A 443 48.66 7.50 -21.00
N ASP A 444 49.07 7.37 -22.25
CA ASP A 444 50.37 6.79 -22.59
C ASP A 444 51.49 7.61 -21.94
N ALA A 445 52.33 6.94 -21.17
CA ALA A 445 53.46 7.56 -20.48
C ALA A 445 54.75 7.33 -21.27
N HIS A 446 54.99 8.12 -22.33
CA HIS A 446 56.33 8.33 -22.90
C HIS A 446 56.42 9.63 -23.72
N ARG A 447 57.63 10.21 -23.74
CA ARG A 447 57.97 11.58 -24.15
C ARG A 447 57.37 12.63 -23.19
N GLY A 448 58.10 13.65 -22.74
CA GLY A 448 59.50 14.00 -22.99
C GLY A 448 59.65 15.52 -22.89
N SER A 449 60.48 15.96 -21.94
CA SER A 449 61.30 17.20 -21.96
C SER A 449 60.93 18.25 -23.04
N ASP A 450 60.52 19.48 -22.68
CA ASP A 450 61.44 20.55 -22.24
C ASP A 450 60.69 21.78 -21.64
N LEU A 451 61.44 22.85 -21.33
CA LEU A 451 61.01 24.23 -21.06
C LEU A 451 60.37 24.55 -19.69
N ASP A 452 61.13 24.25 -18.64
CA ASP A 452 61.92 25.28 -17.93
C ASP A 452 61.39 26.74 -17.93
N HIS A 453 60.83 27.23 -16.81
CA HIS A 453 61.29 28.43 -16.07
C HIS A 453 60.48 28.66 -14.76
N ALA A 454 61.12 29.27 -13.75
CA ALA A 454 60.62 29.49 -12.38
C ALA A 454 60.64 31.03 -12.04
N PRO A 455 60.56 31.55 -10.78
CA PRO A 455 60.39 30.91 -9.46
C PRO A 455 59.46 31.64 -8.43
N GLY A 456 59.26 31.01 -7.25
CA GLY A 456 58.67 31.64 -6.04
C GLY A 456 57.98 30.64 -5.09
N ARG A 457 58.72 29.88 -4.26
CA ARG A 457 59.04 30.16 -2.83
C ARG A 457 57.79 30.36 -1.92
N ALA A 458 57.59 29.64 -0.80
CA ALA A 458 58.43 28.63 -0.12
C ALA A 458 57.62 27.64 0.78
N ILE A 459 58.34 26.70 1.41
CA ILE A 459 57.93 25.57 2.30
C ILE A 459 58.66 25.73 3.68
N PRO A 460 58.64 24.81 4.69
CA PRO A 460 57.82 23.63 5.05
C PRO A 460 57.13 23.89 6.44
N PRO A 461 57.06 23.05 7.51
CA PRO A 461 57.13 21.57 7.75
C PRO A 461 55.90 21.04 8.60
N ARG A 462 55.82 19.91 9.34
CA ARG A 462 56.67 18.71 9.61
C ARG A 462 55.81 17.44 9.98
N VAL A 463 56.49 16.35 10.31
CA VAL A 463 56.12 14.97 10.73
C VAL A 463 56.57 14.77 12.21
N PRO A 464 55.95 13.97 13.13
CA PRO A 464 55.98 12.46 13.21
C PRO A 464 54.74 11.75 13.83
N GLY A 465 54.60 10.42 13.97
CA GLY A 465 55.44 9.23 13.65
C GLY A 465 54.68 7.88 13.84
N GLY A 466 55.30 6.72 13.54
CA GLY A 466 54.68 5.35 13.56
C GLY A 466 54.86 4.55 14.88
N PRO A 467 55.00 3.19 14.92
CA PRO A 467 55.08 2.22 13.78
C PRO A 467 54.53 0.74 14.00
N ARG A 468 54.48 -0.08 12.92
CA ARG A 468 54.53 -1.60 12.87
C ARG A 468 53.30 -2.40 13.45
N LYS A 469 53.01 -3.67 13.11
CA LYS A 469 53.59 -4.68 12.16
C LYS A 469 52.57 -5.76 11.68
N ALA A 470 52.55 -6.01 10.36
CA ALA A 470 52.39 -7.28 9.58
C ALA A 470 51.68 -8.57 10.10
N PHE A 471 50.93 -9.22 9.18
CA PHE A 471 51.26 -10.59 8.69
C PHE A 471 50.68 -10.87 7.28
N VAL A 472 51.15 -11.92 6.59
CA VAL A 472 50.82 -12.29 5.19
C VAL A 472 50.81 -13.83 5.04
N PRO A 473 50.07 -14.43 4.08
CA PRO A 473 50.79 -15.33 3.15
C PRO A 473 50.31 -15.33 1.67
N ARG A 474 51.29 -15.13 0.78
CA ARG A 474 51.56 -15.81 -0.51
C ARG A 474 50.43 -16.12 -1.53
N ARG A 475 50.61 -15.58 -2.75
CA ARG A 475 50.38 -16.29 -4.02
C ARG A 475 51.71 -16.85 -4.57
N LEU A 476 51.65 -17.87 -5.43
CA LEU A 476 52.70 -18.23 -6.42
C LEU A 476 52.03 -18.64 -7.76
N PRO A 477 52.73 -18.62 -8.92
CA PRO A 477 52.11 -18.03 -10.12
C PRO A 477 52.35 -18.73 -11.50
N HIS A 478 51.71 -18.14 -12.53
CA HIS A 478 52.16 -18.00 -13.93
C HIS A 478 52.17 -19.18 -14.93
N SER A 479 52.15 -18.76 -16.21
CA SER A 479 52.12 -19.52 -17.48
C SER A 479 50.79 -20.27 -17.78
N GLY A 480 50.39 -20.45 -19.05
CA GLY A 480 50.99 -20.04 -20.33
C GLY A 480 49.93 -19.66 -21.38
N ASP A 481 50.36 -19.37 -22.61
CA ASP A 481 49.53 -18.76 -23.67
C ASP A 481 49.12 -19.74 -24.79
N MET A 482 48.15 -19.32 -25.62
CA MET A 482 47.83 -19.74 -26.99
C MET A 482 47.00 -21.03 -27.29
N ARG A 483 45.79 -20.76 -27.81
CA ARG A 483 45.23 -21.21 -29.13
C ARG A 483 44.73 -22.65 -29.38
N ARG A 484 43.42 -22.69 -29.73
CA ARG A 484 42.77 -23.38 -30.89
C ARG A 484 42.69 -24.93 -30.93
N GLY A 485 41.66 -25.43 -31.63
CA GLY A 485 41.38 -26.86 -31.90
C GLY A 485 40.45 -27.47 -30.86
N ASP A 486 39.12 -27.40 -30.94
CA ASP A 486 38.14 -27.70 -32.02
C ASP A 486 37.93 -29.20 -32.30
N ARG A 487 36.66 -29.65 -32.19
CA ARG A 487 36.10 -31.01 -32.44
C ARG A 487 36.63 -32.14 -31.51
N ALA A 488 35.79 -32.94 -30.83
CA ALA A 488 34.79 -33.93 -31.29
C ALA A 488 35.43 -35.24 -31.85
N ALA A 489 34.94 -36.46 -31.59
CA ALA A 489 33.92 -36.95 -30.64
C ALA A 489 33.93 -38.52 -30.58
N ASP A 490 33.12 -39.08 -29.66
CA ASP A 490 32.53 -40.44 -29.70
C ASP A 490 33.42 -41.67 -29.41
N ARG A 491 32.74 -42.79 -29.05
CA ARG A 491 33.19 -44.19 -28.85
C ARG A 491 34.11 -44.46 -27.65
N ALA A 492 33.79 -45.24 -26.61
CA ALA A 492 32.86 -46.35 -26.32
C ALA A 492 33.38 -47.79 -26.58
N LEU A 493 33.76 -48.48 -25.49
CA LEU A 493 33.70 -49.94 -25.19
C LEU A 493 34.12 -50.07 -23.69
N ARG A 494 33.50 -50.75 -22.71
CA ARG A 494 32.48 -51.81 -22.52
C ARG A 494 33.10 -53.19 -22.19
N LEU A 495 32.58 -53.84 -21.12
CA LEU A 495 32.92 -55.18 -20.55
C LEU A 495 34.15 -55.20 -19.60
N ARG A 496 34.28 -56.04 -18.54
CA ARG A 496 33.35 -57.05 -17.95
C ARG A 496 33.68 -57.37 -16.46
N ARG A 497 32.61 -57.62 -15.68
CA ARG A 497 32.42 -58.44 -14.44
C ARG A 497 33.59 -59.12 -13.68
N GLY A 498 33.44 -59.20 -12.36
CA GLY A 498 33.97 -60.28 -11.48
C GLY A 498 33.51 -60.10 -10.02
N ASP A 499 32.82 -61.09 -9.43
CA ASP A 499 32.32 -61.09 -8.04
C ASP A 499 33.24 -61.91 -7.10
N HIS A 500 33.20 -61.66 -5.77
CA HIS A 500 33.04 -62.72 -4.72
C HIS A 500 33.02 -62.16 -3.27
N LEU A 501 32.48 -62.97 -2.35
CA LEU A 501 32.35 -62.85 -0.87
C LEU A 501 33.21 -63.98 -0.21
N PRO A 502 33.20 -64.29 1.12
CA PRO A 502 32.72 -63.60 2.35
C PRO A 502 33.79 -63.57 3.50
N GLY A 503 33.45 -63.16 4.75
CA GLY A 503 34.28 -63.49 5.95
C GLY A 503 33.94 -62.77 7.28
N HIS A 504 34.09 -63.46 8.42
CA HIS A 504 33.85 -63.05 9.84
C HIS A 504 34.80 -63.92 10.75
N PRO A 505 34.86 -63.87 12.11
CA PRO A 505 34.46 -62.92 13.19
C PRO A 505 35.47 -62.81 14.41
N ARG A 506 35.02 -62.27 15.58
CA ARG A 506 35.45 -62.52 17.02
C ARG A 506 36.49 -61.60 17.76
N SER A 507 36.53 -61.75 19.11
CA SER A 507 37.17 -60.97 20.22
C SER A 507 37.99 -61.93 21.16
N PRO A 508 38.50 -61.63 22.42
CA PRO A 508 38.26 -60.55 23.43
C PRO A 508 39.52 -60.05 24.25
N ASP A 509 39.34 -59.66 25.55
CA ASP A 509 40.34 -59.35 26.64
C ASP A 509 40.97 -57.91 26.72
N ARG A 510 41.51 -57.32 27.84
CA ARG A 510 41.75 -57.73 29.27
C ARG A 510 41.98 -56.57 30.31
N HIS A 511 41.88 -56.91 31.62
CA HIS A 511 42.46 -56.42 32.93
C HIS A 511 42.85 -54.94 33.29
N GLY A 512 42.66 -54.58 34.60
CA GLY A 512 43.44 -53.53 35.33
C GLY A 512 42.81 -52.97 36.65
N ARG A 513 43.44 -53.15 37.83
CA ARG A 513 43.13 -52.53 39.17
C ARG A 513 44.30 -52.82 40.15
N PRO A 514 44.37 -52.38 41.44
CA PRO A 514 43.33 -51.97 42.43
C PRO A 514 43.45 -50.46 42.76
N ASP A 515 43.17 -49.81 43.92
CA ASP A 515 42.37 -49.92 45.19
C ASP A 515 42.28 -48.44 45.73
N ARG A 516 41.94 -47.92 46.95
CA ARG A 516 41.39 -48.17 48.33
C ARG A 516 41.10 -46.72 48.89
N VAL A 517 40.57 -46.33 50.06
CA VAL A 517 39.69 -46.72 51.21
C VAL A 517 39.53 -45.37 51.97
N ARG A 518 38.43 -44.90 52.58
CA ARG A 518 37.04 -45.30 52.92
C ARG A 518 36.14 -44.03 52.72
N SER A 519 34.91 -43.80 53.20
CA SER A 519 34.01 -44.44 54.19
C SER A 519 32.53 -44.38 53.73
N GLY A 520 31.58 -44.15 54.65
CA GLY A 520 30.13 -43.92 54.43
C GLY A 520 29.46 -43.48 55.76
N PRO A 521 28.12 -43.60 55.97
CA PRO A 521 27.16 -44.43 55.22
C PRO A 521 25.85 -43.70 54.75
N ALA A 522 24.94 -44.47 54.13
CA ALA A 522 23.54 -44.13 53.83
C ALA A 522 22.59 -44.77 54.91
N PRO A 523 21.27 -45.11 54.75
CA PRO A 523 20.43 -45.39 53.55
C PRO A 523 18.96 -44.89 53.59
N GLY A 524 18.08 -45.33 52.65
CA GLY A 524 16.61 -45.32 52.84
C GLY A 524 15.74 -45.14 51.58
N PRO A 525 14.70 -45.98 51.27
CA PRO A 525 14.03 -45.96 49.96
C PRO A 525 12.47 -45.98 49.92
N SER A 526 11.93 -45.99 48.69
CA SER A 526 10.66 -46.61 48.22
C SER A 526 9.33 -45.83 48.24
N ASP A 527 8.39 -46.30 47.41
CA ASP A 527 7.06 -45.73 47.08
C ASP A 527 5.99 -46.86 47.02
N PRO A 528 4.84 -46.71 47.71
CA PRO A 528 3.65 -47.50 47.38
C PRO A 528 2.30 -46.73 47.41
N LYS A 529 1.27 -47.38 46.84
CA LYS A 529 -0.03 -46.78 46.48
C LYS A 529 -1.11 -46.80 47.58
N SER A 530 -1.99 -45.79 47.54
CA SER A 530 -3.48 -45.88 47.59
C SER A 530 -4.29 -45.67 48.90
N ARG A 531 -5.50 -45.08 48.71
CA ARG A 531 -6.79 -45.23 49.44
C ARG A 531 -6.95 -44.79 50.93
N GLY A 532 -7.24 -43.49 51.12
CA GLY A 532 -8.59 -42.98 51.46
C GLY A 532 -9.16 -43.03 52.91
N ARG A 533 -10.17 -42.16 53.16
CA ARG A 533 -10.99 -41.93 54.39
C ARG A 533 -10.28 -41.20 55.56
N SER A 534 -10.94 -40.47 56.47
CA SER A 534 -12.20 -39.67 56.44
C SER A 534 -12.46 -38.95 57.79
N ALA A 535 -13.20 -37.82 57.78
CA ALA A 535 -13.85 -37.17 58.96
C ALA A 535 -12.92 -36.53 60.03
N ALA A 536 -13.36 -35.68 60.98
CA ALA A 536 -14.40 -34.62 61.11
C ALA A 536 -14.18 -33.92 62.50
N GLN A 537 -14.84 -32.87 62.99
CA GLN A 537 -15.95 -31.97 62.57
C GLN A 537 -15.71 -30.57 63.23
N VAL A 538 -16.46 -29.48 62.98
CA VAL A 538 -17.66 -28.95 63.71
C VAL A 538 -17.87 -27.52 63.15
N GLY A 539 -19.07 -26.94 62.97
CA GLY A 539 -20.43 -27.45 63.12
C GLY A 539 -21.49 -26.36 62.86
N GLY A 540 -22.76 -26.76 62.70
CA GLY A 540 -23.91 -25.87 62.46
C GLY A 540 -25.16 -26.68 62.06
N ARG A 541 -26.36 -26.37 62.58
CA ARG A 541 -27.59 -27.18 62.43
C ARG A 541 -28.62 -26.47 61.54
N ARG A 542 -29.21 -27.13 60.52
CA ARG A 542 -30.57 -27.78 60.48
C ARG A 542 -31.70 -26.89 61.06
N ARG A 543 -32.91 -26.77 60.48
CA ARG A 543 -33.77 -27.63 59.61
C ARG A 543 -34.55 -26.75 58.59
N GLY A 544 -35.33 -27.20 57.59
CA GLY A 544 -35.63 -28.55 57.07
C GLY A 544 -36.87 -28.57 56.13
N HIS A 545 -37.23 -29.77 55.63
CA HIS A 545 -38.41 -30.14 54.81
C HIS A 545 -38.50 -29.75 53.32
N ALA A 546 -39.10 -30.70 52.58
CA ALA A 546 -39.71 -30.68 51.23
C ALA A 546 -40.92 -31.67 51.32
N PRO A 547 -41.92 -31.70 50.41
CA PRO A 547 -41.72 -32.04 48.99
C PRO A 547 -42.69 -31.41 47.95
N HIS A 548 -42.39 -31.66 46.66
CA HIS A 548 -43.26 -31.86 45.47
C HIS A 548 -44.54 -31.04 45.13
N GLN A 549 -44.66 -30.82 43.81
CA GLN A 549 -45.86 -30.75 42.95
C GLN A 549 -46.60 -29.40 42.72
N GLU A 550 -47.16 -29.31 41.49
CA GLU A 550 -48.09 -28.31 40.94
C GLU A 550 -47.60 -26.84 40.91
N GLY A 551 -48.17 -25.92 40.10
CA GLY A 551 -49.21 -26.03 39.06
C GLY A 551 -49.44 -24.66 38.38
N ASP A 552 -49.97 -24.62 37.16
CA ASP A 552 -50.32 -23.37 36.44
C ASP A 552 -51.77 -22.91 36.73
N PRO A 553 -52.03 -21.59 36.87
CA PRO A 553 -53.37 -21.05 36.80
C PRO A 553 -53.53 -19.87 35.80
N GLY A 554 -53.76 -20.15 34.52
CA GLY A 554 -54.22 -19.15 33.53
C GLY A 554 -55.72 -18.79 33.60
N ARG A 555 -56.15 -17.80 32.78
CA ARG A 555 -57.55 -17.43 32.45
C ARG A 555 -57.56 -16.61 31.14
N ALA A 556 -58.59 -16.60 30.27
CA ALA A 556 -59.89 -17.29 30.26
C ALA A 556 -60.37 -17.60 28.80
N ARG A 557 -61.55 -18.20 28.65
CA ARG A 557 -62.11 -18.79 27.40
C ARG A 557 -63.10 -17.88 26.65
N ALA A 558 -63.22 -18.07 25.32
CA ALA A 558 -64.48 -18.14 24.52
C ALA A 558 -64.15 -18.22 23.00
N SER A 559 -64.94 -18.79 22.07
CA SER A 559 -65.98 -19.84 22.08
C SER A 559 -66.42 -20.15 20.63
N THR A 560 -66.73 -21.42 20.27
CA THR A 560 -67.65 -21.90 19.17
C THR A 560 -67.56 -21.30 17.74
N GLY A 561 -67.65 -22.06 16.63
CA GLY A 561 -67.85 -23.51 16.43
C GLY A 561 -68.15 -23.88 14.95
N THR A 562 -68.19 -25.18 14.66
CA THR A 562 -68.91 -25.92 13.57
C THR A 562 -69.46 -25.19 12.32
N GLY A 563 -69.34 -25.71 11.08
CA GLY A 563 -68.61 -26.90 10.61
C GLY A 563 -69.13 -27.49 9.27
N ALA A 564 -68.43 -28.52 8.78
CA ALA A 564 -68.81 -29.54 7.78
C ALA A 564 -69.12 -29.17 6.30
N GLY A 565 -68.52 -29.94 5.39
CA GLY A 565 -68.78 -29.93 3.94
C GLY A 565 -67.85 -30.91 3.21
N ASP A 566 -68.29 -32.15 3.00
CA ASP A 566 -67.46 -33.26 2.52
C ASP A 566 -67.66 -33.55 1.01
N ARG A 567 -66.57 -33.84 0.28
CA ARG A 567 -66.42 -35.03 -0.61
C ARG A 567 -65.12 -35.07 -1.44
N LEU A 568 -64.41 -36.19 -1.27
CA LEU A 568 -63.81 -37.04 -2.32
C LEU A 568 -62.74 -36.50 -3.31
N ARG A 569 -61.60 -37.20 -3.24
CA ARG A 569 -60.76 -37.73 -4.35
C ARG A 569 -59.66 -36.86 -5.01
N ARG A 570 -58.44 -37.30 -4.66
CA ARG A 570 -57.30 -37.70 -5.53
C ARG A 570 -56.20 -36.68 -5.85
N ARG A 571 -55.04 -37.04 -5.27
CA ARG A 571 -53.64 -36.82 -5.68
C ARG A 571 -53.10 -35.39 -5.49
N SER A 572 -52.05 -35.13 -4.69
CA SER A 572 -50.79 -35.84 -4.37
C SER A 572 -49.70 -35.69 -5.46
N VAL A 573 -48.43 -35.37 -5.16
CA VAL A 573 -47.82 -35.20 -3.83
C VAL A 573 -46.58 -34.29 -3.82
N HIS A 574 -46.41 -33.61 -2.69
CA HIS A 574 -45.23 -32.98 -2.06
C HIS A 574 -43.93 -32.70 -2.83
N ASP A 575 -43.45 -31.47 -2.62
CA ASP A 575 -42.04 -31.18 -2.36
C ASP A 575 -41.68 -31.50 -0.89
N GLY A 576 -40.42 -31.85 -0.60
CA GLY A 576 -40.03 -32.50 0.66
C GLY A 576 -39.27 -31.60 1.67
N GLY A 577 -39.68 -31.62 2.95
CA GLY A 577 -38.94 -30.99 4.05
C GLY A 577 -38.50 -32.00 5.11
N LEU A 578 -37.23 -31.96 5.52
CA LEU A 578 -36.66 -32.82 6.56
C LEU A 578 -35.79 -32.03 7.54
N SER A 579 -35.91 -32.33 8.84
CA SER A 579 -34.86 -31.99 9.81
C SER A 579 -34.71 -33.06 10.91
N HIS A 580 -33.44 -33.38 11.19
CA HIS A 580 -32.83 -34.12 12.30
C HIS A 580 -33.70 -34.78 13.40
N ARG A 581 -33.29 -36.01 13.81
CA ARG A 581 -32.36 -36.17 14.96
C ARG A 581 -31.66 -37.55 15.08
N ARG A 582 -30.47 -37.47 15.68
CA ARG A 582 -29.57 -38.48 16.29
C ARG A 582 -30.06 -39.94 16.44
N TRP A 583 -29.10 -40.87 16.34
CA TRP A 583 -28.80 -41.87 17.39
C TRP A 583 -27.29 -42.20 17.45
N ARG A 584 -26.82 -42.81 18.54
CA ARG A 584 -25.47 -43.40 18.73
C ARG A 584 -25.64 -44.87 19.11
N LEU A 585 -24.67 -45.73 18.76
CA LEU A 585 -24.25 -47.00 19.39
C LEU A 585 -23.31 -47.75 18.40
N ALA A 586 -22.73 -48.90 18.74
CA ALA A 586 -21.53 -49.08 19.57
C ALA A 586 -20.87 -50.44 19.24
N ARG A 587 -19.54 -50.53 19.47
CA ARG A 587 -18.66 -51.73 19.52
C ARG A 587 -19.24 -53.13 19.17
N SER A 588 -18.59 -53.82 18.23
CA SER A 588 -18.11 -55.22 18.42
C SER A 588 -17.08 -55.68 17.36
N ARG A 589 -16.33 -56.73 17.72
CA ARG A 589 -15.39 -57.60 16.97
C ARG A 589 -15.73 -59.05 17.42
N PRO A 590 -15.20 -60.20 16.88
CA PRO A 590 -13.92 -60.39 16.15
C PRO A 590 -13.86 -61.48 15.02
N HIS A 591 -12.65 -61.69 14.45
CA HIS A 591 -12.13 -62.88 13.71
C HIS A 591 -12.82 -63.32 12.38
N ALA A 592 -12.18 -64.06 11.44
CA ALA A 592 -10.86 -64.74 11.36
C ALA A 592 -10.17 -64.54 9.96
N GLN A 593 -8.84 -64.33 9.87
CA GLN A 593 -7.77 -65.26 9.35
C GLN A 593 -7.87 -65.64 7.85
N PHE A 594 -7.02 -65.09 6.95
CA PHE A 594 -5.69 -65.58 6.44
C PHE A 594 -5.77 -66.57 5.24
N PRO A 595 -4.74 -66.77 4.37
CA PRO A 595 -3.33 -66.33 4.45
C PRO A 595 -2.80 -65.44 3.30
N ARG A 596 -1.48 -65.13 3.35
CA ARG A 596 -0.63 -64.52 2.29
C ARG A 596 0.05 -65.66 1.47
N PRO A 597 1.21 -65.51 0.75
CA PRO A 597 1.93 -64.33 0.20
C PRO A 597 2.48 -64.52 -1.25
N ARG A 598 3.03 -63.45 -1.88
CA ARG A 598 4.47 -63.29 -2.23
C ARG A 598 4.74 -62.21 -3.29
N SER A 599 6.01 -61.80 -3.34
CA SER A 599 6.61 -60.82 -4.26
C SER A 599 7.06 -61.44 -5.59
N GLY A 600 6.98 -60.68 -6.68
CA GLY A 600 7.64 -61.00 -7.96
C GLY A 600 7.67 -59.78 -8.89
N GLY A 601 8.86 -59.25 -9.16
CA GLY A 601 9.11 -58.23 -10.18
C GLY A 601 9.90 -58.81 -11.38
N ILE A 602 10.64 -57.95 -12.10
CA ILE A 602 11.40 -58.24 -13.36
C ILE A 602 10.44 -58.13 -14.58
N ARG A 603 10.56 -57.14 -15.50
CA ARG A 603 11.62 -56.84 -16.51
C ARG A 603 11.73 -57.95 -17.59
N ALA A 604 12.09 -57.71 -18.85
CA ALA A 604 12.73 -56.55 -19.47
C ALA A 604 12.39 -56.38 -20.99
N THR A 605 12.45 -55.13 -21.45
CA THR A 605 13.04 -54.64 -22.73
C THR A 605 12.76 -55.30 -24.10
N LEU A 606 12.16 -54.49 -24.97
CA LEU A 606 12.65 -54.07 -26.31
C LEU A 606 12.94 -55.13 -27.41
N ARG A 607 12.29 -54.95 -28.56
CA ARG A 607 12.96 -54.62 -29.83
C ARG A 607 12.02 -53.94 -30.84
N ASP A 608 12.57 -52.99 -31.58
CA ASP A 608 12.05 -52.41 -32.83
C ASP A 608 12.60 -53.28 -34.02
N PRO A 609 12.01 -53.28 -35.24
CA PRO A 609 12.52 -52.35 -36.25
C PRO A 609 11.52 -51.89 -37.37
N LEU A 610 12.06 -51.06 -38.26
CA LEU A 610 11.42 -50.24 -39.31
C LEU A 610 11.09 -50.90 -40.67
N GLU A 611 10.24 -50.17 -41.41
CA GLU A 611 10.16 -49.96 -42.88
C GLU A 611 9.41 -50.92 -43.84
N ARG A 612 8.52 -50.29 -44.64
CA ARG A 612 7.97 -50.66 -45.99
C ARG A 612 6.99 -51.86 -46.02
N ASP A 613 6.01 -51.93 -46.92
CA ASP A 613 5.94 -51.41 -48.31
C ASP A 613 4.51 -50.95 -48.76
N ARG A 614 4.33 -50.61 -50.04
CA ARG A 614 3.08 -50.18 -50.70
C ARG A 614 2.37 -51.32 -51.45
N ARG A 615 1.02 -51.38 -51.40
CA ARG A 615 0.07 -51.38 -52.56
C ARG A 615 -1.39 -51.69 -52.17
N LEU A 616 -2.32 -51.35 -53.06
CA LEU A 616 -3.77 -51.60 -53.00
C LEU A 616 -4.14 -52.99 -53.55
N PRO A 617 -5.37 -53.49 -53.32
CA PRO A 617 -6.37 -53.47 -54.42
C PRO A 617 -7.80 -53.06 -53.96
N ALA A 618 -8.83 -53.24 -54.81
CA ALA A 618 -10.17 -52.63 -54.67
C ALA A 618 -11.36 -53.47 -55.23
N ARG A 619 -12.60 -52.95 -55.08
CA ARG A 619 -13.95 -53.49 -55.46
C ARG A 619 -14.53 -54.49 -54.42
N ALA A 620 -15.84 -54.74 -54.26
CA ALA A 620 -17.11 -54.50 -55.03
C ALA A 620 -18.32 -54.46 -54.02
N ASP A 621 -19.62 -54.23 -54.28
CA ASP A 621 -20.50 -53.59 -55.31
C ASP A 621 -21.99 -53.59 -54.77
N ARG A 622 -22.92 -52.81 -55.36
CA ARG A 622 -24.43 -52.80 -55.22
C ARG A 622 -25.08 -52.25 -53.92
N GLY A 623 -26.25 -51.58 -53.96
CA GLY A 623 -26.96 -50.91 -55.08
C GLY A 623 -28.48 -50.57 -54.91
N ARG A 624 -28.97 -49.55 -55.66
CA ARG A 624 -30.39 -49.12 -55.97
C ARG A 624 -31.18 -48.31 -54.91
N GLY A 625 -32.00 -47.29 -55.23
CA GLY A 625 -32.11 -46.43 -56.45
C GLY A 625 -33.45 -45.66 -56.71
N ARG A 626 -33.42 -44.66 -57.64
CA ARG A 626 -34.55 -43.93 -58.36
C ARG A 626 -35.34 -42.84 -57.58
N ARG A 627 -35.90 -41.72 -58.15
CA ARG A 627 -36.05 -41.08 -59.51
C ARG A 627 -35.79 -39.53 -59.42
N ARG A 628 -35.05 -38.85 -60.33
CA ARG A 628 -35.40 -37.98 -61.53
C ARG A 628 -36.35 -36.78 -61.27
N HIS A 629 -36.23 -35.56 -61.86
CA HIS A 629 -35.61 -35.00 -63.11
C HIS A 629 -34.59 -33.84 -62.79
N ALA A 630 -33.52 -33.47 -63.55
CA ALA A 630 -33.23 -33.08 -64.96
C ALA A 630 -33.41 -31.54 -65.22
N LEU A 631 -32.53 -30.75 -65.92
CA LEU A 631 -31.37 -30.98 -66.82
C LEU A 631 -30.20 -29.94 -66.70
N ARG A 632 -28.98 -30.36 -67.12
CA ARG A 632 -27.81 -29.67 -67.80
C ARG A 632 -27.31 -28.26 -67.35
N TYR A 633 -26.03 -27.97 -67.07
CA TYR A 633 -24.69 -28.19 -67.72
C TYR A 633 -24.34 -27.21 -68.87
N PRO A 634 -23.05 -26.86 -69.15
CA PRO A 634 -21.77 -27.17 -68.45
C PRO A 634 -20.75 -25.98 -68.28
N GLY A 635 -19.60 -26.27 -67.63
CA GLY A 635 -18.32 -25.62 -67.98
C GLY A 635 -17.22 -25.61 -66.90
N ARG A 636 -15.95 -25.87 -67.27
CA ARG A 636 -14.74 -25.64 -66.44
C ARG A 636 -13.77 -24.75 -67.23
N LEU A 637 -12.97 -23.91 -66.54
CA LEU A 637 -11.51 -23.76 -66.75
C LEU A 637 -10.88 -22.69 -65.84
N ALA A 638 -9.55 -22.75 -65.73
CA ALA A 638 -8.61 -21.70 -65.31
C ALA A 638 -7.39 -21.83 -66.25
N PRO A 639 -6.62 -20.76 -66.60
CA PRO A 639 -5.78 -20.02 -65.65
C PRO A 639 -5.64 -18.50 -65.95
N SER A 640 -4.65 -17.85 -65.33
CA SER A 640 -4.22 -16.45 -65.58
C SER A 640 -3.41 -16.31 -66.89
N PRO A 641 -3.37 -15.10 -67.47
CA PRO A 641 -2.06 -14.44 -67.59
C PRO A 641 -2.05 -12.92 -67.26
N ARG A 642 -0.85 -12.34 -67.33
CA ARG A 642 -0.48 -10.91 -67.13
C ARG A 642 -0.92 -10.03 -68.32
N VAL A 643 -0.98 -8.69 -68.16
CA VAL A 643 -0.18 -7.74 -68.97
C VAL A 643 -0.28 -6.25 -68.52
N ARG A 644 0.86 -5.59 -68.75
CA ARG A 644 1.35 -4.20 -68.62
C ARG A 644 0.42 -2.97 -68.54
N ALA A 645 0.91 -2.07 -67.70
CA ALA A 645 0.75 -0.61 -67.62
C ALA A 645 0.76 0.23 -68.92
N HIS A 646 0.05 1.36 -68.83
CA HIS A 646 0.36 2.69 -69.38
C HIS A 646 -0.03 3.74 -68.30
N SER A 647 0.60 4.88 -68.00
CA SER A 647 1.72 5.72 -68.50
C SER A 647 1.24 7.11 -68.97
N CYS A 648 1.71 8.17 -68.30
CA CYS A 648 1.45 9.60 -68.56
C CYS A 648 0.00 10.10 -68.34
N GLY A 649 -0.23 11.40 -68.06
CA GLY A 649 0.72 12.53 -68.03
C GLY A 649 0.35 13.64 -67.03
N ARG A 650 1.32 14.50 -66.69
CA ARG A 650 1.18 15.62 -65.73
C ARG A 650 0.63 16.89 -66.40
N ARG A 651 -0.17 17.68 -65.67
CA ARG A 651 -0.10 19.16 -65.69
C ARG A 651 -0.26 19.73 -64.27
N ARG A 652 0.45 20.83 -63.99
CA ARG A 652 0.32 21.76 -62.84
C ARG A 652 0.05 23.17 -63.44
N PRO A 653 0.01 24.26 -62.64
CA PRO A 653 -1.04 24.60 -61.69
C PRO A 653 -1.61 26.02 -61.94
N ARG A 654 -2.79 26.36 -61.40
CA ARG A 654 -3.16 27.76 -61.11
C ARG A 654 -3.99 27.85 -59.83
N ASP A 655 -3.58 28.76 -58.95
CA ASP A 655 -4.34 29.34 -57.83
C ASP A 655 -4.89 30.69 -58.34
N PRO A 656 -6.14 31.05 -58.04
CA PRO A 656 -6.33 32.23 -57.21
C PRO A 656 -7.37 32.06 -56.08
N ARG A 657 -7.23 32.91 -55.05
CA ARG A 657 -7.92 32.83 -53.76
C ARG A 657 -9.30 33.50 -53.72
N ALA A 658 -10.13 33.02 -52.79
CA ALA A 658 -11.35 33.63 -52.21
C ALA A 658 -12.53 33.83 -53.20
N SER A 659 -13.80 33.73 -52.78
CA SER A 659 -14.39 33.86 -51.43
C SER A 659 -15.63 32.95 -51.22
N GLU A 660 -16.04 32.77 -49.96
CA GLU A 660 -17.38 32.30 -49.48
C GLU A 660 -17.87 30.89 -49.90
N GLY A 661 -18.61 30.14 -49.09
CA GLY A 661 -18.99 30.31 -47.68
C GLY A 661 -19.74 29.06 -47.15
N ASP A 662 -19.47 28.66 -45.90
CA ASP A 662 -20.16 27.58 -45.19
C ASP A 662 -21.43 28.13 -44.49
N PRO A 663 -22.55 27.38 -44.43
CA PRO A 663 -22.92 26.85 -43.11
C PRO A 663 -23.69 25.52 -43.11
N PHE A 664 -23.56 24.77 -42.00
CA PHE A 664 -24.76 24.35 -41.25
C PHE A 664 -24.53 24.39 -39.73
N ASP A 665 -25.35 25.19 -39.04
CA ASP A 665 -25.20 25.54 -37.62
C ASP A 665 -26.31 24.89 -36.73
N LEU A 666 -26.13 25.00 -35.42
CA LEU A 666 -26.95 24.38 -34.38
C LEU A 666 -28.33 25.04 -34.18
N LEU A 667 -29.31 24.22 -33.80
CA LEU A 667 -30.65 24.67 -33.43
C LEU A 667 -30.67 25.47 -32.11
N ARG A 668 -30.64 26.81 -32.19
CA ARG A 668 -31.22 27.71 -31.17
C ARG A 668 -31.92 28.93 -31.80
N ALA A 669 -33.20 29.11 -31.49
CA ALA A 669 -33.99 30.25 -31.93
C ALA A 669 -33.64 31.54 -31.16
N ARG A 670 -33.91 32.71 -31.77
CA ARG A 670 -33.57 34.05 -31.26
C ARG A 670 -34.70 34.70 -30.43
N PRO A 671 -34.39 35.69 -29.58
CA PRO A 671 -35.36 36.42 -28.75
C PRO A 671 -35.92 37.67 -29.45
N PHE A 672 -36.98 38.28 -28.88
CA PHE A 672 -37.08 39.74 -28.60
C PHE A 672 -38.40 40.09 -27.87
N GLY A 673 -38.38 41.13 -27.03
CA GLY A 673 -39.59 41.88 -26.63
C GLY A 673 -40.26 41.54 -25.28
N GLY A 674 -40.59 42.59 -24.53
CA GLY A 674 -41.60 42.66 -23.46
C GLY A 674 -42.29 44.04 -23.53
N PRO A 675 -43.10 44.49 -22.54
CA PRO A 675 -43.34 43.89 -21.22
C PRO A 675 -44.85 43.84 -20.78
N ALA A 676 -45.06 43.45 -19.51
CA ALA A 676 -46.18 43.82 -18.62
C ALA A 676 -47.56 43.11 -18.68
N ARG A 677 -47.94 42.58 -17.48
CA ARG A 677 -49.28 42.50 -16.85
C ARG A 677 -50.49 41.95 -17.64
N GLY A 678 -51.03 40.80 -17.21
CA GLY A 678 -52.43 40.43 -17.46
C GLY A 678 -52.78 38.97 -17.15
N ALA A 679 -53.91 38.74 -16.47
CA ALA A 679 -54.60 37.44 -16.31
C ALA A 679 -55.98 37.67 -15.66
N PRO A 680 -56.98 36.77 -15.79
CA PRO A 680 -57.19 35.66 -16.75
C PRO A 680 -58.41 36.05 -17.68
N PRO A 681 -59.41 35.23 -18.13
CA PRO A 681 -59.62 33.78 -18.00
C PRO A 681 -60.36 32.98 -19.12
N HIS A 682 -60.48 31.66 -18.88
CA HIS A 682 -61.62 30.75 -19.13
C HIS A 682 -62.16 30.38 -20.54
N HIS A 683 -62.25 29.03 -20.74
CA HIS A 683 -63.18 28.25 -21.61
C HIS A 683 -63.08 28.44 -23.14
N GLY A 684 -63.36 27.44 -23.99
CA GLY A 684 -63.70 26.01 -23.84
C GLY A 684 -63.67 25.34 -25.24
N GLY A 685 -63.94 24.05 -25.48
CA GLY A 685 -64.41 22.94 -24.65
C GLY A 685 -65.41 22.05 -25.43
N ARG A 686 -65.56 20.75 -25.05
CA ARG A 686 -66.38 19.68 -25.69
C ARG A 686 -65.70 18.99 -26.89
N GLY A 687 -65.94 17.70 -27.17
CA GLY A 687 -66.72 16.68 -26.45
C GLY A 687 -66.25 15.24 -26.78
N ARG A 688 -66.29 14.29 -25.83
CA ARG A 688 -67.40 13.33 -25.53
C ARG A 688 -67.35 12.05 -26.41
N ALA A 689 -67.71 10.83 -25.98
CA ALA A 689 -67.95 10.15 -24.67
C ALA A 689 -68.11 8.59 -24.96
N ARG A 690 -68.80 7.66 -24.26
CA ARG A 690 -69.74 7.70 -23.11
C ARG A 690 -70.03 6.36 -22.35
N LEU A 691 -69.29 6.09 -21.26
CA LEU A 691 -69.85 5.59 -19.98
C LEU A 691 -70.34 4.09 -19.89
N PRO A 692 -71.08 3.61 -18.84
CA PRO A 692 -70.46 3.02 -17.62
C PRO A 692 -71.26 1.86 -16.93
N ARG A 693 -70.92 1.47 -15.68
CA ARG A 693 -71.79 1.42 -14.45
C ARG A 693 -71.17 0.54 -13.31
N ILE A 694 -71.69 0.49 -12.07
CA ILE A 694 -71.80 1.49 -10.96
C ILE A 694 -72.63 0.89 -9.78
N ALA A 695 -72.15 0.98 -8.53
CA ALA A 695 -72.91 1.15 -7.25
C ALA A 695 -71.98 0.95 -6.02
N GLY A 696 -72.14 1.61 -4.85
CA GLY A 696 -72.97 2.78 -4.51
C GLY A 696 -73.04 3.08 -2.98
N ALA A 697 -73.57 4.27 -2.61
CA ALA A 697 -74.04 4.71 -1.26
C ALA A 697 -73.01 4.90 -0.10
N ARG A 698 -73.20 5.77 0.93
CA ARG A 698 -74.09 6.95 1.19
C ARG A 698 -73.57 7.77 2.42
N ALA A 699 -73.77 9.11 2.41
CA ALA A 699 -73.91 10.11 3.51
C ALA A 699 -72.99 10.12 4.78
N GLY A 700 -72.69 11.25 5.43
CA GLY A 700 -72.96 12.67 5.11
C GLY A 700 -72.70 13.68 6.27
N ASP A 701 -72.57 14.97 5.92
CA ASP A 701 -72.60 16.20 6.78
C ASP A 701 -71.48 16.40 7.87
N SER A 702 -71.07 17.61 8.31
CA SER A 702 -71.51 18.97 7.95
C SER A 702 -70.44 20.08 8.24
N ARG A 703 -70.39 21.14 7.38
CA ARG A 703 -70.08 22.59 7.70
C ARG A 703 -68.67 22.96 8.25
N LYS A 704 -68.08 24.16 8.05
CA LYS A 704 -68.36 25.37 7.22
C LYS A 704 -67.11 26.29 7.18
N LEU A 705 -66.78 26.89 6.02
CA LEU A 705 -66.13 28.23 5.82
C LEU A 705 -64.72 28.48 6.45
N ALA A 706 -63.87 29.43 6.01
CA ALA A 706 -63.61 30.13 4.73
C ALA A 706 -62.28 30.92 4.85
N GLY A 707 -61.71 31.47 3.75
CA GLY A 707 -60.73 32.58 3.84
C GLY A 707 -59.47 32.53 2.96
N ARG A 708 -59.34 33.51 2.07
CA ARG A 708 -58.09 34.11 1.54
C ARG A 708 -57.95 35.51 2.19
N PRO A 709 -56.92 36.34 1.89
CA PRO A 709 -55.46 36.13 1.93
C PRO A 709 -54.76 37.25 2.77
N GLY A 710 -53.43 37.25 2.91
CA GLY A 710 -52.75 38.44 3.47
C GLY A 710 -51.21 38.42 3.61
N LYS A 711 -50.58 39.47 3.06
CA LYS A 711 -49.33 40.13 3.54
C LYS A 711 -49.70 41.61 3.79
N PRO A 712 -48.92 42.45 4.52
CA PRO A 712 -47.73 42.19 5.33
C PRO A 712 -47.87 42.73 6.78
N GLY A 713 -46.76 42.88 7.52
CA GLY A 713 -46.52 44.09 8.32
C GLY A 713 -47.07 44.19 9.75
N SER A 714 -46.21 43.89 10.73
CA SER A 714 -46.00 44.65 11.99
C SER A 714 -47.17 45.41 12.67
N GLY A 715 -47.60 44.91 13.83
CA GLY A 715 -47.41 45.69 15.08
C GLY A 715 -48.60 46.03 15.97
N ARG A 716 -48.26 46.20 17.26
CA ARG A 716 -49.01 46.79 18.39
C ARG A 716 -50.16 45.98 19.02
N ALA A 717 -50.30 46.19 20.33
CA ALA A 717 -51.36 45.71 21.20
C ALA A 717 -52.04 46.89 21.92
N PRO A 718 -53.27 46.72 22.42
CA PRO A 718 -53.83 47.40 23.60
C PRO A 718 -53.91 46.44 24.81
N GLY A 719 -54.17 46.86 26.05
CA GLY A 719 -54.39 48.21 26.58
C GLY A 719 -55.38 48.21 27.76
N THR A 720 -55.21 49.16 28.71
CA THR A 720 -55.97 49.34 29.97
C THR A 720 -55.70 48.33 31.11
N GLY A 721 -55.59 48.76 32.38
CA GLY A 721 -55.48 50.14 32.91
C GLY A 721 -55.49 50.28 34.44
N ARG A 722 -55.14 51.49 34.93
CA ARG A 722 -55.02 51.95 36.36
C ARG A 722 -53.89 51.27 37.17
N GLY A 723 -53.07 51.93 37.99
CA GLY A 723 -52.80 53.36 38.29
C GLY A 723 -51.45 53.40 39.09
N ASP A 724 -50.76 54.51 39.36
CA ASP A 724 -51.04 55.97 39.35
C ASP A 724 -49.71 56.75 39.12
N ARG A 725 -49.75 58.07 38.82
CA ARG A 725 -48.66 59.11 38.79
C ARG A 725 -47.19 58.69 38.50
N GLY A 726 -46.40 59.35 37.63
CA GLY A 726 -46.41 60.73 37.11
C GLY A 726 -45.06 61.06 36.43
N PRO A 727 -44.83 62.30 35.96
CA PRO A 727 -44.24 62.65 34.63
C PRO A 727 -42.71 62.43 34.49
N GLY A 728 -42.09 62.48 33.30
CA GLY A 728 -42.62 62.61 31.93
C GLY A 728 -41.70 63.43 30.98
N ARG A 729 -41.86 63.27 29.64
CA ARG A 729 -41.13 63.95 28.53
C ARG A 729 -39.67 63.48 28.33
N GLY A 730 -39.10 63.45 27.12
CA GLY A 730 -39.65 63.73 25.77
C GLY A 730 -38.66 63.40 24.64
N ASP A 731 -39.15 63.37 23.40
CA ASP A 731 -38.35 63.25 22.14
C ASP A 731 -37.70 64.61 21.80
N PRO A 732 -36.52 64.67 21.15
CA PRO A 732 -36.56 64.85 19.68
C PRO A 732 -35.37 64.25 18.89
N ALA A 733 -35.56 64.16 17.57
CA ALA A 733 -34.47 64.13 16.59
C ALA A 733 -33.87 65.54 16.30
N ARG A 734 -32.79 65.60 15.51
CA ARG A 734 -31.92 66.77 15.20
C ARG A 734 -30.82 67.01 16.27
N GLU A 735 -29.72 67.73 16.02
CA GLU A 735 -29.39 68.59 14.87
C GLU A 735 -27.92 68.49 14.37
N ARG A 736 -27.52 69.42 13.50
CA ARG A 736 -26.39 69.34 12.56
C ARG A 736 -25.16 70.18 12.98
N ARG A 737 -23.95 69.69 12.63
CA ARG A 737 -22.76 70.42 12.10
C ARG A 737 -22.00 71.42 13.02
N PRO A 738 -20.81 71.94 12.60
CA PRO A 738 -19.84 71.51 11.57
C PRO A 738 -18.54 71.03 12.28
N PRO A 739 -17.30 71.56 12.06
CA PRO A 739 -16.43 71.72 10.86
C PRO A 739 -16.36 70.48 9.91
N ARG A 740 -15.46 70.25 8.92
CA ARG A 740 -14.28 70.91 8.28
C ARG A 740 -12.90 70.87 9.03
N LEU A 741 -11.72 71.05 8.42
CA LEU A 741 -11.27 71.16 7.01
C LEU A 741 -10.48 69.86 6.63
N HIS A 742 -10.38 69.35 5.39
CA HIS A 742 -9.78 69.91 4.16
C HIS A 742 -8.27 70.28 4.35
N LEU A 743 -7.27 69.88 3.54
CA LEU A 743 -7.19 69.73 2.07
C LEU A 743 -6.03 68.82 1.58
N GLN A 744 -6.12 68.33 0.34
CA GLN A 744 -5.01 68.09 -0.62
C GLN A 744 -4.87 69.35 -1.54
N PRO A 745 -3.92 69.51 -2.49
CA PRO A 745 -2.62 68.83 -2.75
C PRO A 745 -1.40 69.76 -3.09
N GLY A 746 -0.17 69.31 -2.79
CA GLY A 746 1.10 69.73 -3.47
C GLY A 746 1.48 71.23 -3.40
N PRO A 747 2.35 71.75 -4.31
CA PRO A 747 3.20 71.06 -5.31
C PRO A 747 4.67 71.61 -5.44
N ARG A 748 5.49 71.00 -6.34
CA ARG A 748 6.73 71.56 -6.98
C ARG A 748 7.96 71.84 -6.05
N HIS A 749 9.23 71.93 -6.48
CA HIS A 749 9.89 71.97 -7.82
C HIS A 749 11.32 71.34 -7.76
N LEU A 750 11.92 71.09 -8.94
CA LEU A 750 13.37 70.86 -9.18
C LEU A 750 14.19 72.18 -9.02
N PRO A 751 15.53 72.21 -8.80
CA PRO A 751 16.56 71.42 -9.49
C PRO A 751 17.70 70.86 -8.60
N GLY A 752 18.78 70.33 -9.20
CA GLY A 752 19.99 69.86 -8.51
C GLY A 752 21.25 70.01 -9.40
N HIS A 753 22.44 69.60 -8.90
CA HIS A 753 23.68 69.56 -9.69
C HIS A 753 24.74 68.61 -9.09
N ALA A 754 25.51 67.97 -9.99
CA ALA A 754 26.93 67.55 -9.92
C ALA A 754 27.50 66.76 -8.72
N GLY A 755 28.49 65.90 -9.00
CA GLY A 755 29.53 65.50 -8.03
C GLY A 755 29.84 63.99 -7.93
N ARG A 756 31.00 63.57 -8.45
CA ARG A 756 31.80 62.45 -7.89
C ARG A 756 32.78 63.05 -6.84
N GLU A 757 33.66 62.35 -6.12
CA GLU A 757 34.23 60.99 -6.21
C GLU A 757 34.94 60.64 -4.86
N ARG A 758 35.47 59.40 -4.72
CA ARG A 758 36.45 58.93 -3.69
C ARG A 758 35.93 58.64 -2.27
N GLU A 759 36.54 57.78 -1.44
CA GLU A 759 37.43 56.59 -1.59
C GLU A 759 37.37 55.82 -0.24
N ALA A 760 37.73 54.54 -0.21
CA ALA A 760 37.92 53.77 1.03
C ALA A 760 39.37 53.25 1.10
N PRO A 761 39.99 53.19 2.30
CA PRO A 761 40.18 51.87 2.93
C PRO A 761 40.26 51.89 4.48
N GLY A 762 40.38 50.71 5.11
CA GLY A 762 40.82 50.58 6.51
C GLY A 762 40.50 49.24 7.16
N ARG A 763 41.45 48.64 7.90
CA ARG A 763 41.27 47.44 8.74
C ARG A 763 42.02 47.62 10.07
N HIS A 764 41.65 46.81 11.07
CA HIS A 764 42.32 46.62 12.37
C HIS A 764 42.22 47.85 13.31
N GLY A 765 42.21 47.69 14.65
CA GLY A 765 42.17 46.46 15.45
C GLY A 765 42.31 46.73 16.96
N GLU A 766 42.24 45.65 17.75
CA GLU A 766 42.58 45.54 19.18
C GLU A 766 41.71 46.28 20.24
N ALA A 767 41.71 45.74 21.47
CA ALA A 767 40.98 46.22 22.64
C ALA A 767 41.52 45.58 23.94
N LEU A 768 41.58 46.33 25.05
CA LEU A 768 41.87 45.92 26.45
C LEU A 768 41.56 47.12 27.39
N PRO A 769 41.44 46.98 28.73
CA PRO A 769 40.98 45.89 29.60
C PRO A 769 39.69 46.33 30.39
N VAL A 770 39.12 45.60 31.36
CA VAL A 770 39.48 45.46 32.80
C VAL A 770 38.57 44.39 33.46
N ALA A 771 38.99 43.76 34.57
CA ALA A 771 38.39 42.55 35.16
C ALA A 771 37.52 42.76 36.43
N GLY A 772 36.67 41.77 36.76
CA GLY A 772 35.81 41.79 37.97
C GLY A 772 35.30 40.42 38.46
N ARG A 773 36.10 39.71 39.28
CA ARG A 773 35.73 38.62 40.23
C ARG A 773 34.74 37.52 39.78
N ARG A 774 35.27 36.33 39.42
CA ARG A 774 34.49 35.07 39.41
C ARG A 774 34.29 34.50 40.83
N ARG A 775 33.05 34.21 41.23
CA ARG A 775 32.73 33.43 42.45
C ARG A 775 32.79 31.93 42.10
N ARG A 776 33.55 31.14 42.85
CA ARG A 776 33.79 29.71 42.56
C ARG A 776 32.63 28.86 43.08
N VAL A 777 31.74 28.41 42.19
CA VAL A 777 30.73 27.37 42.47
C VAL A 777 31.26 26.03 41.97
N SER A 778 31.01 24.96 42.72
CA SER A 778 31.47 23.61 42.36
C SER A 778 30.82 23.12 41.06
N ARG A 779 31.63 22.75 40.06
CA ARG A 779 31.16 22.11 38.83
C ARG A 779 31.33 20.60 38.93
N SER A 780 30.24 19.91 39.26
CA SER A 780 30.03 18.49 38.92
C SER A 780 28.96 18.37 37.83
N SER A 781 29.16 19.09 36.73
CA SER A 781 28.32 18.97 35.53
C SER A 781 28.69 17.68 34.81
N ALA A 782 27.85 16.64 34.91
CA ALA A 782 28.02 15.40 34.18
C ALA A 782 28.08 15.69 32.68
N GLN A 783 29.24 15.48 32.05
CA GLN A 783 29.41 15.65 30.62
C GLN A 783 28.68 14.53 29.87
N ILE A 784 27.86 14.89 28.88
CA ILE A 784 27.14 13.93 28.06
C ILE A 784 28.15 13.26 27.12
N THR A 785 28.51 12.00 27.41
CA THR A 785 29.47 11.23 26.61
C THR A 785 28.79 10.39 25.53
N ALA A 786 29.53 10.01 24.48
CA ALA A 786 29.04 9.10 23.45
C ALA A 786 28.54 7.74 24.02
N ALA A 787 29.18 7.23 25.07
CA ALA A 787 28.75 6.03 25.77
C ALA A 787 27.41 6.22 26.51
N LEU A 788 27.20 7.40 27.10
CA LEU A 788 25.96 7.75 27.78
C LEU A 788 24.80 7.93 26.79
N LEU A 789 25.06 8.57 25.65
CA LEU A 789 24.12 8.67 24.53
C LEU A 789 23.74 7.28 24.02
N ALA A 790 24.71 6.41 23.74
CA ALA A 790 24.45 5.05 23.28
C ALA A 790 23.67 4.19 24.30
N LYS A 791 23.91 4.37 25.61
CA LYS A 791 23.15 3.70 26.68
C LYS A 791 21.68 4.12 26.72
N TYR A 792 21.40 5.41 26.52
CA TYR A 792 20.07 6.00 26.65
C TYR A 792 19.36 6.24 25.30
N ASP A 793 19.94 5.78 24.21
CA ASP A 793 19.37 5.65 22.87
C ASP A 793 18.64 4.28 22.74
N ARG A 794 17.40 4.21 23.22
CA ARG A 794 16.53 3.01 23.20
C ARG A 794 15.14 3.34 22.60
N PRO A 795 14.35 2.38 22.10
CA PRO A 795 12.97 2.66 21.70
C PRO A 795 12.16 3.17 22.90
N GLY A 796 11.45 4.28 22.75
CA GLY A 796 10.63 4.83 23.83
C GLY A 796 9.64 5.92 23.37
N PRO A 797 8.49 6.07 24.04
CA PRO A 797 7.44 7.03 23.67
C PRO A 797 7.91 8.50 23.73
N ARG A 798 7.25 9.35 22.94
CA ARG A 798 7.35 10.82 23.01
C ARG A 798 6.43 11.45 24.08
N TYR A 799 5.73 10.62 24.87
CA TYR A 799 4.70 11.01 25.86
C TYR A 799 3.78 12.16 25.43
N THR A 800 3.23 12.04 24.21
CA THR A 800 2.14 12.90 23.72
C THR A 800 0.84 12.68 24.50
N SER A 801 0.70 11.50 25.11
CA SER A 801 -0.33 11.13 26.08
C SER A 801 0.22 10.06 27.03
N TYR A 802 -0.45 9.86 28.17
CA TYR A 802 -0.33 8.66 28.98
C TYR A 802 -1.73 8.13 29.37
N PRO A 803 -2.03 6.84 29.16
CA PRO A 803 -1.28 5.86 28.36
C PRO A 803 -1.11 6.28 26.89
N THR A 804 -0.28 5.54 26.16
CA THR A 804 0.06 5.88 24.77
C THR A 804 -1.01 5.39 23.78
N ALA A 805 -1.08 6.00 22.59
CA ALA A 805 -2.01 5.61 21.53
C ALA A 805 -1.76 4.20 20.91
N ILE A 806 -0.83 3.41 21.46
CA ILE A 806 -0.68 1.97 21.18
C ILE A 806 -1.70 1.16 21.99
N GLU A 807 -2.00 1.55 23.23
CA GLU A 807 -2.91 0.81 24.11
C GLU A 807 -4.39 0.96 23.68
N PHE A 808 -4.69 1.93 22.79
CA PHE A 808 -6.05 2.21 22.32
C PHE A 808 -6.61 1.03 21.49
N HIS A 809 -7.73 0.48 21.95
CA HIS A 809 -8.35 -0.74 21.44
C HIS A 809 -9.76 -0.51 20.88
N GLU A 810 -10.19 -1.34 19.93
CA GLU A 810 -11.53 -1.28 19.30
C GLU A 810 -12.68 -1.58 20.28
N GLY A 811 -12.38 -2.16 21.46
CA GLY A 811 -13.35 -2.39 22.54
C GLY A 811 -13.88 -1.13 23.24
N PHE A 812 -13.34 0.05 22.93
CA PHE A 812 -13.94 1.34 23.34
C PHE A 812 -14.83 1.83 22.19
N THR A 813 -16.13 1.64 22.35
CA THR A 813 -17.11 1.74 21.25
C THR A 813 -17.70 3.15 21.10
N PRO A 814 -18.38 3.46 19.98
CA PRO A 814 -19.13 4.72 19.82
C PRO A 814 -20.15 4.98 20.94
N GLU A 815 -20.79 3.94 21.46
CA GLU A 815 -21.76 4.01 22.54
C GLU A 815 -21.08 4.39 23.86
N ARG A 816 -19.94 3.77 24.18
CA ARG A 816 -19.15 4.12 25.37
C ARG A 816 -18.60 5.55 25.29
N TYR A 817 -18.25 6.03 24.10
CA TYR A 817 -17.90 7.44 23.90
C TYR A 817 -19.08 8.40 24.14
N LEU A 818 -20.31 8.03 23.77
CA LEU A 818 -21.50 8.82 24.10
C LEU A 818 -21.75 8.89 25.62
N GLU A 819 -21.55 7.78 26.34
CA GLU A 819 -21.60 7.77 27.81
C GLU A 819 -20.53 8.68 28.43
N LYS A 820 -19.31 8.72 27.86
CA LYS A 820 -18.26 9.65 28.29
C LYS A 820 -18.58 11.11 27.99
N LEU A 821 -19.27 11.41 26.89
CA LEU A 821 -19.83 12.74 26.64
C LEU A 821 -20.91 13.12 27.67
N ASP A 822 -21.76 12.18 28.11
CA ASP A 822 -22.75 12.40 29.18
C ASP A 822 -22.13 12.57 30.58
N GLU A 823 -20.98 11.93 30.83
CA GLU A 823 -20.18 12.15 32.05
C GLU A 823 -19.56 13.57 32.02
N ALA A 824 -18.90 13.93 30.92
CA ALA A 824 -18.24 15.24 30.77
C ALA A 824 -19.21 16.43 30.68
N ALA A 825 -20.43 16.24 30.17
CA ALA A 825 -21.47 17.28 30.10
C ALA A 825 -21.94 17.77 31.48
N ARG A 826 -21.74 16.97 32.54
CA ARG A 826 -22.09 17.33 33.93
C ARG A 826 -21.23 18.47 34.46
N ALA A 827 -19.98 18.55 34.01
CA ALA A 827 -19.03 19.61 34.34
C ALA A 827 -19.30 20.89 33.52
N ALA A 828 -20.55 21.36 33.50
CA ALA A 828 -21.03 22.36 32.53
C ALA A 828 -20.34 23.75 32.59
N GLN A 829 -19.60 24.05 33.67
CA GLN A 829 -18.81 25.28 33.82
C GLN A 829 -17.35 25.11 33.41
N GLU A 830 -16.85 23.87 33.36
CA GLU A 830 -15.46 23.56 33.01
C GLU A 830 -15.20 23.82 31.53
N PRO A 831 -14.11 24.51 31.17
CA PRO A 831 -13.80 24.78 29.77
C PRO A 831 -13.40 23.51 29.02
N LEU A 832 -13.45 23.60 27.70
CA LEU A 832 -12.98 22.58 26.76
C LEU A 832 -11.78 23.09 25.96
N SER A 833 -10.96 22.16 25.49
CA SER A 833 -10.20 22.36 24.27
C SER A 833 -10.89 21.66 23.09
N LEU A 834 -10.84 22.27 21.91
CA LEU A 834 -11.27 21.64 20.66
C LEU A 834 -10.08 21.44 19.71
N TYR A 835 -10.03 20.28 19.06
CA TYR A 835 -9.13 20.00 17.94
C TYR A 835 -9.95 19.63 16.71
N VAL A 836 -9.61 20.20 15.55
CA VAL A 836 -10.22 19.83 14.25
C VAL A 836 -9.12 19.34 13.31
N HIS A 837 -9.29 18.13 12.80
CA HIS A 837 -8.39 17.52 11.84
C HIS A 837 -8.85 17.82 10.40
N LEU A 838 -8.02 18.53 9.64
CA LEU A 838 -8.23 18.87 8.23
C LEU A 838 -7.19 18.11 7.37
N PRO A 839 -7.52 16.92 6.86
CA PRO A 839 -6.53 15.95 6.35
C PRO A 839 -5.97 16.29 4.96
N PHE A 840 -6.38 17.39 4.31
CA PHE A 840 -6.08 17.61 2.90
C PHE A 840 -4.71 18.27 2.66
N CYS A 841 -3.96 17.75 1.68
CA CYS A 841 -2.76 18.38 1.14
C CYS A 841 -2.79 18.31 -0.40
N ARG A 842 -2.22 19.31 -1.08
CA ARG A 842 -2.09 19.29 -2.56
C ARG A 842 -1.10 18.24 -3.07
N GLU A 843 -0.11 17.89 -2.25
CA GLU A 843 1.05 17.05 -2.60
C GLU A 843 1.52 16.19 -1.41
N ARG A 844 2.18 15.07 -1.69
CA ARG A 844 2.79 14.21 -0.66
C ARG A 844 4.25 14.59 -0.43
N CYS A 845 4.55 15.27 0.67
CA CYS A 845 5.93 15.33 1.15
C CYS A 845 6.36 13.93 1.64
N THR A 846 7.52 13.43 1.22
CA THR A 846 7.92 12.03 1.44
C THR A 846 8.23 11.74 2.91
N PHE A 847 8.72 12.73 3.67
CA PHE A 847 8.98 12.62 5.11
C PHE A 847 7.71 12.47 5.97
N CYS A 848 6.55 12.92 5.49
CA CYS A 848 5.41 13.32 6.34
C CYS A 848 4.87 12.19 7.23
N GLY A 849 4.83 12.41 8.54
CA GLY A 849 4.30 11.46 9.53
C GLY A 849 2.78 11.52 9.73
N CYS A 850 2.09 12.55 9.25
CA CYS A 850 0.69 12.83 9.56
C CYS A 850 -0.31 11.85 8.90
N ASN A 851 -1.61 11.97 9.23
CA ASN A 851 -2.68 11.30 8.50
C ASN A 851 -3.24 12.28 7.46
N VAL A 852 -2.97 12.03 6.16
CA VAL A 852 -3.34 13.01 5.11
C VAL A 852 -3.87 12.35 3.84
N ILE A 853 -4.88 12.99 3.27
CA ILE A 853 -5.49 12.74 1.97
C ILE A 853 -4.85 13.69 0.96
N ILE A 854 -4.18 13.14 -0.05
CA ILE A 854 -3.61 13.94 -1.14
C ILE A 854 -4.63 14.07 -2.25
N THR A 855 -5.00 15.30 -2.59
CA THR A 855 -5.96 15.57 -3.67
C THR A 855 -5.72 16.96 -4.25
N GLN A 856 -6.03 17.10 -5.54
CA GLN A 856 -6.14 18.39 -6.22
C GLN A 856 -7.56 18.59 -6.80
N LYS A 857 -8.49 17.66 -6.49
CA LYS A 857 -9.88 17.72 -6.93
C LYS A 857 -10.69 18.64 -6.00
N ALA A 858 -11.24 19.71 -6.55
CA ALA A 858 -12.32 20.46 -5.92
C ALA A 858 -13.52 19.54 -5.63
N GLY A 859 -14.34 19.86 -4.61
CA GLY A 859 -15.48 19.05 -4.18
C GLY A 859 -15.15 17.91 -3.20
N VAL A 860 -13.91 17.42 -3.15
CA VAL A 860 -13.51 16.37 -2.18
C VAL A 860 -13.46 16.91 -0.75
N ALA A 861 -13.06 18.18 -0.59
CA ALA A 861 -13.08 18.86 0.70
C ALA A 861 -14.51 19.13 1.17
N ASP A 862 -15.35 19.69 0.30
CA ASP A 862 -16.72 20.09 0.61
C ASP A 862 -17.55 18.94 1.19
N ALA A 863 -17.49 17.77 0.55
CA ALA A 863 -18.19 16.58 1.01
C ALA A 863 -17.67 16.06 2.37
N TYR A 864 -16.42 16.33 2.75
CA TYR A 864 -15.91 16.03 4.09
C TYR A 864 -16.32 17.10 5.11
N LEU A 865 -16.50 18.35 4.69
CA LEU A 865 -17.06 19.39 5.57
C LEU A 865 -18.54 19.12 5.87
N ASP A 866 -19.30 18.58 4.92
CA ASP A 866 -20.66 18.07 5.15
C ASP A 866 -20.70 16.97 6.24
N ASP A 867 -19.65 16.15 6.34
CA ASP A 867 -19.51 15.13 7.39
C ASP A 867 -19.06 15.76 8.72
N LEU A 868 -18.05 16.64 8.68
CA LEU A 868 -17.49 17.32 9.86
C LEU A 868 -18.52 18.19 10.59
N GLU A 869 -19.39 18.90 9.87
CA GLU A 869 -20.50 19.67 10.46
C GLU A 869 -21.45 18.78 11.24
N ARG A 870 -21.81 17.61 10.67
CA ARG A 870 -22.69 16.63 11.34
C ARG A 870 -22.07 16.05 12.60
N GLU A 871 -20.74 15.86 12.63
CA GLU A 871 -20.04 15.43 13.85
C GLU A 871 -20.04 16.52 14.93
N ILE A 872 -19.72 17.77 14.56
CA ILE A 872 -19.75 18.93 15.48
C ILE A 872 -21.16 19.12 16.06
N ASP A 873 -22.19 18.98 15.22
CA ASP A 873 -23.59 19.05 15.63
C ASP A 873 -24.00 17.92 16.60
N LEU A 874 -23.55 16.68 16.33
CA LEU A 874 -23.87 15.48 17.12
C LEU A 874 -23.21 15.54 18.51
N VAL A 875 -21.90 15.81 18.56
CA VAL A 875 -21.14 15.85 19.83
C VAL A 875 -21.50 17.10 20.62
N GLY A 876 -21.63 18.26 19.96
CA GLY A 876 -22.07 19.50 20.59
C GLY A 876 -23.49 19.40 21.18
N ALA A 877 -24.39 18.64 20.56
CA ALA A 877 -25.71 18.35 21.14
C ALA A 877 -25.62 17.53 22.44
N ARG A 878 -24.66 16.59 22.54
CA ARG A 878 -24.48 15.74 23.73
C ARG A 878 -23.82 16.48 24.90
N LEU A 879 -22.87 17.37 24.61
CA LEU A 879 -22.23 18.24 25.61
C LEU A 879 -23.19 19.30 26.19
N GLY A 880 -24.25 19.65 25.46
CA GLY A 880 -25.42 20.38 25.97
C GLY A 880 -25.08 21.81 26.41
N LYS A 881 -24.83 22.00 27.71
CA LYS A 881 -24.49 23.32 28.29
C LYS A 881 -22.98 23.58 28.39
N ARG A 882 -22.13 22.57 28.20
CA ARG A 882 -20.67 22.71 28.31
C ARG A 882 -20.09 23.24 26.98
N THR A 883 -20.28 24.54 26.73
CA THR A 883 -19.92 25.19 25.46
C THR A 883 -18.64 26.02 25.51
N ARG A 884 -18.10 26.33 26.69
CA ARG A 884 -16.95 27.24 26.89
C ARG A 884 -15.66 26.64 26.33
N VAL A 885 -14.90 27.39 25.53
CA VAL A 885 -13.64 26.94 24.91
C VAL A 885 -12.49 27.91 25.21
N VAL A 886 -11.38 27.38 25.74
CA VAL A 886 -10.14 28.12 26.05
C VAL A 886 -8.99 27.83 25.07
N GLN A 887 -9.09 26.77 24.28
CA GLN A 887 -8.10 26.41 23.26
C GLN A 887 -8.78 25.76 22.07
N TYR A 888 -8.54 26.26 20.87
CA TYR A 888 -9.05 25.72 19.61
C TYR A 888 -7.90 25.55 18.61
N HIS A 889 -7.69 24.35 18.08
CA HIS A 889 -6.57 24.06 17.18
C HIS A 889 -7.00 23.35 15.88
N TRP A 890 -6.58 23.88 14.73
CA TRP A 890 -6.75 23.27 13.40
C TRP A 890 -5.43 22.72 12.88
N GLY A 891 -5.40 21.42 12.55
CA GLY A 891 -4.18 20.78 12.03
C GLY A 891 -4.44 19.50 11.26
N GLY A 892 -3.39 18.72 11.02
CA GLY A 892 -3.45 17.37 10.46
C GLY A 892 -2.77 17.23 9.11
N GLY A 893 -3.32 17.85 8.06
CA GLY A 893 -2.73 17.90 6.73
C GLY A 893 -2.26 19.29 6.37
N THR A 894 -3.16 20.09 5.80
CA THR A 894 -2.93 21.50 5.53
C THR A 894 -4.27 22.23 5.66
N PRO A 895 -4.61 22.76 6.85
CA PRO A 895 -5.82 23.58 7.04
C PRO A 895 -6.04 24.64 5.96
N THR A 896 -4.99 25.35 5.52
CA THR A 896 -5.04 26.35 4.44
C THR A 896 -5.12 25.76 3.02
N TYR A 897 -5.33 24.45 2.87
CA TYR A 897 -5.88 23.86 1.64
C TYR A 897 -7.30 24.36 1.37
N LEU A 898 -8.09 24.64 2.43
CA LEU A 898 -9.47 25.09 2.33
C LEU A 898 -9.59 26.49 1.73
N THR A 899 -10.61 26.72 0.91
CA THR A 899 -10.95 28.06 0.40
C THR A 899 -11.45 28.98 1.51
N LEU A 900 -11.49 30.29 1.27
CA LEU A 900 -11.99 31.29 2.23
C LEU A 900 -13.38 30.93 2.79
N ASP A 901 -14.29 30.47 1.93
CA ASP A 901 -15.65 30.13 2.36
C ASP A 901 -15.71 28.77 3.06
N GLN A 902 -14.82 27.84 2.75
CA GLN A 902 -14.65 26.59 3.50
C GLN A 902 -14.05 26.84 4.91
N ILE A 903 -13.13 27.80 5.05
CA ILE A 903 -12.61 28.27 6.35
C ILE A 903 -13.75 28.90 7.17
N ARG A 904 -14.51 29.83 6.58
CA ARG A 904 -15.72 30.42 7.21
C ARG A 904 -16.75 29.36 7.60
N ARG A 905 -16.91 28.31 6.80
CA ARG A 905 -17.83 27.20 7.04
C ARG A 905 -17.49 26.43 8.32
N VAL A 906 -16.27 25.90 8.44
CA VAL A 906 -15.82 25.16 9.64
C VAL A 906 -15.88 26.03 10.90
N TRP A 907 -15.48 27.31 10.77
CA TRP A 907 -15.60 28.26 11.87
C TRP A 907 -17.05 28.43 12.34
N ARG A 908 -17.98 28.72 11.43
CA ARG A 908 -19.41 28.92 11.74
C ARG A 908 -20.05 27.70 12.37
N ALA A 909 -19.77 26.51 11.85
CA ALA A 909 -20.29 25.25 12.40
C ALA A 909 -19.87 25.06 13.87
N THR A 910 -18.62 25.40 14.19
CA THR A 910 -18.10 25.29 15.56
C THR A 910 -18.66 26.39 16.47
N ALA A 911 -18.66 27.64 16.00
CA ALA A 911 -19.20 28.79 16.75
C ALA A 911 -20.73 28.73 16.96
N ALA A 912 -21.45 27.92 16.18
CA ALA A 912 -22.87 27.63 16.41
C ALA A 912 -23.13 26.71 17.61
N ARG A 913 -22.10 25.97 18.08
CA ARG A 913 -22.19 25.02 19.22
C ARG A 913 -21.33 25.42 20.42
N PHE A 914 -20.26 26.17 20.21
CA PHE A 914 -19.25 26.49 21.21
C PHE A 914 -19.03 27.99 21.36
N THR A 915 -18.67 28.41 22.57
CA THR A 915 -18.44 29.80 22.96
C THR A 915 -16.97 29.96 23.33
N PHE A 916 -16.21 30.64 22.47
CA PHE A 916 -14.79 30.90 22.69
C PHE A 916 -14.61 32.02 23.72
N GLU A 917 -13.71 31.82 24.69
CA GLU A 917 -13.33 32.84 25.64
C GLU A 917 -12.54 33.98 24.96
N PRO A 918 -12.63 35.25 25.41
CA PRO A 918 -11.96 36.37 24.76
C PRO A 918 -10.43 36.26 24.65
N ASN A 919 -9.82 35.42 25.49
CA ASN A 919 -8.37 35.14 25.52
C ASN A 919 -8.03 33.70 25.14
N ALA A 920 -8.91 32.97 24.44
CA ALA A 920 -8.65 31.60 24.01
C ALA A 920 -7.46 31.53 23.04
N GLU A 921 -6.64 30.47 23.15
CA GLU A 921 -5.62 30.19 22.14
C GLU A 921 -6.28 29.56 20.91
N ILE A 922 -6.34 30.29 19.79
CA ILE A 922 -6.97 29.89 18.54
C ILE A 922 -5.86 29.73 17.50
N ALA A 923 -5.53 28.46 17.22
CA ALA A 923 -4.29 28.04 16.56
C ALA A 923 -4.53 27.28 15.24
N ILE A 924 -3.64 27.46 14.27
CA ILE A 924 -3.73 26.77 12.96
C ILE A 924 -2.35 26.39 12.37
N GLU A 925 -2.26 25.19 11.81
CA GLU A 925 -1.14 24.74 10.96
C GLU A 925 -1.27 25.31 9.53
N VAL A 926 -0.20 25.86 8.96
CA VAL A 926 -0.17 26.46 7.62
C VAL A 926 1.03 25.99 6.79
N ASP A 927 0.83 25.85 5.48
CA ASP A 927 1.91 25.57 4.51
C ASP A 927 2.19 26.85 3.68
N PRO A 928 3.42 27.39 3.69
CA PRO A 928 3.74 28.65 3.00
C PRO A 928 3.63 28.56 1.47
N ARG A 929 3.55 27.35 0.89
CA ARG A 929 3.40 27.15 -0.55
C ARG A 929 1.98 27.35 -1.06
N VAL A 930 0.98 27.38 -0.17
CA VAL A 930 -0.45 27.45 -0.54
C VAL A 930 -1.24 28.54 0.17
N THR A 931 -0.74 29.05 1.30
CA THR A 931 -1.44 30.02 2.15
C THR A 931 -1.40 31.42 1.51
N THR A 932 -2.56 32.01 1.22
CA THR A 932 -2.67 33.36 0.63
C THR A 932 -2.77 34.46 1.69
N ARG A 933 -2.57 35.72 1.27
CA ARG A 933 -2.82 36.90 2.13
C ARG A 933 -4.28 36.97 2.56
N ASP A 934 -5.22 36.80 1.65
CA ASP A 934 -6.67 36.76 1.92
C ASP A 934 -7.04 35.70 2.97
N GLN A 935 -6.35 34.54 2.97
CA GLN A 935 -6.52 33.51 4.01
C GLN A 935 -5.95 33.96 5.34
N ALA A 936 -4.77 34.59 5.38
CA ALA A 936 -4.20 35.14 6.61
C ALA A 936 -5.08 36.27 7.20
N ASP A 937 -5.61 37.16 6.36
CA ASP A 937 -6.56 38.22 6.73
C ASP A 937 -7.82 37.62 7.36
N LEU A 938 -8.41 36.62 6.70
CA LEU A 938 -9.58 35.89 7.21
C LEU A 938 -9.28 35.15 8.52
N LEU A 939 -8.11 34.54 8.67
CA LEU A 939 -7.73 33.89 9.92
C LEU A 939 -7.63 34.93 11.05
N ARG A 940 -7.10 36.14 10.77
CA ARG A 940 -7.09 37.23 11.75
C ARG A 940 -8.50 37.77 12.05
N GLU A 941 -9.37 37.89 11.05
CA GLU A 941 -10.79 38.26 11.15
C GLU A 941 -11.55 37.29 12.08
N LEU A 942 -11.31 35.98 11.94
CA LEU A 942 -11.92 34.92 12.73
C LEU A 942 -11.27 34.74 14.12
N GLY A 943 -10.25 35.52 14.46
CA GLY A 943 -9.63 35.52 15.78
C GLY A 943 -8.50 34.52 16.00
N PHE A 944 -7.95 33.88 14.94
CA PHE A 944 -6.73 33.09 15.08
C PHE A 944 -5.57 34.00 15.52
N ASN A 945 -4.98 33.67 16.68
CA ASN A 945 -3.90 34.43 17.32
C ASN A 945 -2.56 33.67 17.36
N ARG A 946 -2.57 32.35 17.09
CA ARG A 946 -1.38 31.51 16.95
C ARG A 946 -1.33 30.81 15.58
N ILE A 947 -0.15 30.75 14.97
CA ILE A 947 0.07 30.04 13.69
C ILE A 947 1.30 29.15 13.79
N SER A 948 1.23 27.93 13.24
CA SER A 948 2.38 27.02 13.06
C SER A 948 2.68 26.86 11.58
N MET A 949 3.86 27.26 11.14
CA MET A 949 4.26 27.25 9.74
C MET A 949 5.22 26.09 9.45
N GLY A 950 4.83 25.21 8.52
CA GLY A 950 5.64 24.07 8.11
C GLY A 950 6.84 24.49 7.26
N VAL A 951 8.02 24.67 7.88
CA VAL A 951 9.26 25.01 7.16
C VAL A 951 10.06 23.78 6.75
N GLN A 952 10.34 22.91 7.72
CA GLN A 952 11.12 21.66 7.63
C GLN A 952 12.62 21.90 7.37
N ASP A 953 12.97 22.51 6.23
CA ASP A 953 14.31 22.96 5.87
C ASP A 953 14.25 24.08 4.80
N PHE A 954 15.27 24.93 4.71
CA PHE A 954 15.47 25.91 3.63
C PHE A 954 16.45 25.43 2.54
N ASP A 955 17.19 24.35 2.79
CA ASP A 955 18.16 23.81 1.82
C ASP A 955 17.46 23.17 0.60
N PRO A 956 17.77 23.57 -0.65
CA PRO A 956 17.09 23.07 -1.83
C PRO A 956 17.25 21.56 -2.09
N ASP A 957 18.41 20.98 -1.76
CA ASP A 957 18.67 19.55 -2.02
C ASP A 957 17.91 18.68 -1.01
N VAL A 958 17.85 19.13 0.25
CA VAL A 958 16.98 18.53 1.27
C VAL A 958 15.51 18.63 0.84
N GLN A 959 15.04 19.79 0.40
CA GLN A 959 13.66 20.00 -0.06
C GLN A 959 13.27 19.15 -1.27
N GLU A 960 14.19 18.96 -2.21
CA GLU A 960 14.00 18.08 -3.37
C GLU A 960 13.79 16.63 -2.91
N ALA A 961 14.74 16.07 -2.15
CA ALA A 961 14.68 14.70 -1.66
C ALA A 961 13.45 14.41 -0.78
N VAL A 962 12.95 15.42 -0.03
CA VAL A 962 11.74 15.26 0.80
C VAL A 962 10.42 15.64 0.11
N ASN A 963 10.47 16.01 -1.17
CA ASN A 963 9.35 16.54 -1.97
C ASN A 963 8.58 17.66 -1.24
N ARG A 964 9.30 18.71 -0.84
CA ARG A 964 8.74 19.92 -0.23
C ARG A 964 9.48 21.18 -0.73
N ARG A 965 9.45 21.39 -2.04
CA ARG A 965 10.01 22.58 -2.70
C ARG A 965 9.28 23.85 -2.22
N GLN A 966 9.98 24.74 -1.52
CA GLN A 966 9.48 26.03 -1.02
C GLN A 966 10.63 27.04 -0.90
N THR A 967 10.49 28.24 -1.46
CA THR A 967 11.58 29.22 -1.37
C THR A 967 11.62 29.88 0.02
N PHE A 968 12.80 30.40 0.39
CA PHE A 968 12.94 31.20 1.61
C PHE A 968 12.04 32.44 1.56
N GLU A 969 11.91 33.08 0.40
CA GLU A 969 11.06 34.24 0.16
C GLU A 969 9.59 33.92 0.41
N GLN A 970 9.08 32.77 -0.02
CA GLN A 970 7.69 32.36 0.27
C GLN A 970 7.42 32.25 1.79
N THR A 971 8.42 31.79 2.54
CA THR A 971 8.33 31.66 4.00
C THR A 971 8.46 33.01 4.71
N ARG A 972 9.44 33.83 4.29
CA ARG A 972 9.66 35.21 4.75
C ARG A 972 8.44 36.10 4.51
N ASP A 973 7.93 36.12 3.28
CA ASP A 973 6.90 37.07 2.85
C ASP A 973 5.55 36.75 3.51
N LEU A 974 5.28 35.47 3.82
CA LEU A 974 4.17 35.08 4.69
C LEU A 974 4.44 35.43 6.16
N HIS A 975 5.63 35.12 6.70
CA HIS A 975 5.96 35.47 8.09
C HIS A 975 5.81 36.96 8.37
N LEU A 976 6.40 37.82 7.54
CA LEU A 976 6.31 39.27 7.66
C LEU A 976 4.86 39.77 7.58
N TYR A 977 4.04 39.19 6.68
CA TYR A 977 2.62 39.55 6.60
C TYR A 977 1.83 39.14 7.86
N LEU A 978 2.14 37.98 8.46
CA LEU A 978 1.54 37.56 9.73
C LEU A 978 1.99 38.46 10.91
N ARG A 979 3.20 39.03 10.86
CA ARG A 979 3.66 40.07 11.80
C ARG A 979 2.90 41.39 11.60
N GLU A 980 2.69 41.82 10.35
CA GLU A 980 1.88 43.01 10.02
C GLU A 980 0.44 42.89 10.55
N LEU A 981 -0.16 41.70 10.43
CA LEU A 981 -1.49 41.35 10.99
C LEU A 981 -1.52 41.21 12.52
N LYS A 982 -0.39 41.34 13.22
CA LYS A 982 -0.27 41.19 14.67
C LYS A 982 -0.82 39.84 15.16
N ILE A 983 -0.37 38.77 14.52
CA ILE A 983 -0.44 37.41 15.09
C ILE A 983 0.51 37.34 16.29
N GLU A 984 0.02 36.81 17.41
CA GLU A 984 0.68 36.94 18.72
C GLU A 984 1.78 35.91 18.93
N SER A 985 1.68 34.73 18.30
CA SER A 985 2.72 33.71 18.34
C SER A 985 2.80 32.92 17.03
N ILE A 986 3.91 33.09 16.31
CA ILE A 986 4.24 32.39 15.08
C ILE A 986 5.31 31.34 15.38
N ASN A 987 4.96 30.06 15.19
CA ASN A 987 5.87 28.92 15.29
C ASN A 987 6.43 28.53 13.91
N PHE A 988 7.71 28.20 13.82
CA PHE A 988 8.29 27.48 12.68
C PHE A 988 8.57 26.02 13.04
N ASP A 989 8.02 25.11 12.24
CA ASP A 989 8.27 23.67 12.35
C ASP A 989 9.44 23.28 11.45
N PHE A 990 10.56 22.83 12.02
CA PHE A 990 11.74 22.28 11.34
C PHE A 990 11.88 20.77 11.61
N ILE A 991 12.66 20.06 10.80
CA ILE A 991 13.02 18.65 11.07
C ILE A 991 14.52 18.45 10.91
N TYR A 992 15.16 17.81 11.89
CA TYR A 992 16.56 17.39 11.81
C TYR A 992 16.69 15.87 11.61
N GLY A 993 17.64 15.47 10.77
CA GLY A 993 17.82 14.10 10.31
C GLY A 993 17.11 13.76 8.99
N LEU A 994 16.75 14.77 8.17
CA LEU A 994 16.28 14.58 6.80
C LEU A 994 17.45 14.21 5.85
N PRO A 995 17.16 13.65 4.65
CA PRO A 995 18.17 13.37 3.63
C PRO A 995 19.05 14.58 3.29
N HIS A 996 20.32 14.33 3.00
CA HIS A 996 21.34 15.31 2.61
C HIS A 996 21.65 16.44 3.63
N GLN A 997 21.00 16.48 4.80
CA GLN A 997 21.34 17.45 5.86
C GLN A 997 22.76 17.22 6.39
N THR A 998 23.55 18.29 6.42
CA THR A 998 24.90 18.33 7.00
C THR A 998 24.96 19.39 8.10
N PRO A 999 25.95 19.35 9.02
CA PRO A 999 26.14 20.40 10.02
C PRO A 999 26.23 21.80 9.40
N THR A 1000 26.83 21.93 8.21
CA THR A 1000 26.99 23.20 7.51
C THR A 1000 25.69 23.69 6.86
N THR A 1001 24.95 22.83 6.15
CA THR A 1001 23.68 23.24 5.49
C THR A 1001 22.60 23.50 6.53
N PHE A 1002 22.50 22.66 7.57
CA PHE A 1002 21.50 22.85 8.62
C PHE A 1002 21.79 24.09 9.49
N ARG A 1003 23.06 24.39 9.80
CA ARG A 1003 23.45 25.65 10.46
C ARG A 1003 22.92 26.87 9.70
N LYS A 1004 23.14 26.91 8.38
CA LYS A 1004 22.64 27.99 7.51
C LYS A 1004 21.11 28.08 7.52
N THR A 1005 20.41 26.95 7.54
CA THR A 1005 18.93 26.92 7.65
C THR A 1005 18.45 27.51 8.98
N ILE A 1006 19.13 27.25 10.09
CA ILE A 1006 18.80 27.86 11.39
C ILE A 1006 19.17 29.35 11.44
N GLU A 1007 20.30 29.76 10.85
CA GLU A 1007 20.69 31.17 10.73
C GLU A 1007 19.65 31.97 9.94
N LEU A 1008 19.19 31.46 8.79
CA LEU A 1008 18.07 32.03 8.02
C LEU A 1008 16.75 32.08 8.80
N ALA A 1009 16.51 31.13 9.72
CA ALA A 1009 15.34 31.16 10.61
C ALA A 1009 15.46 32.27 11.67
N LEU A 1010 16.68 32.53 12.17
CA LEU A 1010 16.96 33.59 13.13
C LEU A 1010 16.84 35.00 12.52
N ASP A 1011 17.17 35.17 11.24
CA ASP A 1011 16.92 36.41 10.48
C ASP A 1011 15.43 36.77 10.44
N LEU A 1012 14.54 35.77 10.40
CA LEU A 1012 13.08 35.96 10.43
C LEU A 1012 12.51 36.08 11.85
N ARG A 1013 13.22 35.55 12.85
CA ARG A 1013 12.88 35.61 14.29
C ARG A 1013 11.41 35.23 14.61
N PRO A 1014 11.00 33.97 14.38
CA PRO A 1014 9.70 33.46 14.87
C PRO A 1014 9.62 33.50 16.40
N ASP A 1015 8.41 33.46 16.96
CA ASP A 1015 8.23 33.48 18.42
C ASP A 1015 8.52 32.11 19.06
N ARG A 1016 8.22 31.06 18.30
CA ARG A 1016 8.38 29.65 18.68
C ARG A 1016 9.08 28.88 17.56
N VAL A 1017 9.80 27.83 17.94
CA VAL A 1017 10.36 26.85 17.00
C VAL A 1017 10.16 25.45 17.55
N ALA A 1018 9.71 24.52 16.71
CA ALA A 1018 9.72 23.09 16.99
C ALA A 1018 10.64 22.38 15.98
N CYS A 1019 11.79 21.90 16.45
CA CYS A 1019 12.84 21.31 15.61
C CYS A 1019 12.85 19.79 15.76
N TYR A 1020 11.91 19.10 15.10
CA TYR A 1020 11.60 17.71 15.38
C TYR A 1020 12.69 16.73 14.91
N SER A 1021 13.03 15.77 15.76
CA SER A 1021 13.85 14.60 15.37
C SER A 1021 13.12 13.76 14.32
N TYR A 1022 13.69 13.61 13.10
CA TYR A 1022 13.06 12.86 12.01
C TYR A 1022 12.78 11.41 12.39
N ALA A 1023 11.53 10.98 12.18
CA ALA A 1023 11.05 9.62 12.40
C ALA A 1023 10.88 8.89 11.06
N PHE A 1024 11.96 8.26 10.59
CA PHE A 1024 11.92 7.33 9.47
C PHE A 1024 11.26 6.02 9.90
N VAL A 1025 9.98 5.87 9.57
CA VAL A 1025 9.12 4.72 9.91
C VAL A 1025 8.40 4.17 8.67
N PRO A 1026 9.11 3.79 7.58
CA PRO A 1026 8.51 3.34 6.32
C PRO A 1026 7.64 2.07 6.40
N TRP A 1027 7.66 1.37 7.54
CA TRP A 1027 6.73 0.28 7.85
C TRP A 1027 5.35 0.76 8.31
N ILE A 1028 5.24 1.98 8.87
CA ILE A 1028 3.99 2.65 9.25
C ILE A 1028 3.55 3.65 8.17
N LYS A 1029 4.51 4.36 7.56
CA LYS A 1029 4.29 5.46 6.62
C LYS A 1029 4.92 5.11 5.28
N ALA A 1030 4.26 4.24 4.52
CA ALA A 1030 4.83 3.60 3.32
C ALA A 1030 5.38 4.56 2.26
N HIS A 1031 4.90 5.81 2.18
CA HIS A 1031 5.45 6.83 1.27
C HIS A 1031 6.85 7.33 1.66
N GLN A 1032 7.29 7.14 2.91
CA GLN A 1032 8.67 7.37 3.32
C GLN A 1032 9.65 6.39 2.63
N LYS A 1033 9.18 5.30 2.00
CA LYS A 1033 10.03 4.40 1.19
C LYS A 1033 10.60 5.07 -0.08
N ALA A 1034 10.15 6.29 -0.42
CA ALA A 1034 10.77 7.11 -1.46
C ALA A 1034 12.06 7.81 -0.99
N ILE A 1035 12.32 7.85 0.31
CA ILE A 1035 13.58 8.31 0.88
C ILE A 1035 14.55 7.14 0.94
N HIS A 1036 15.72 7.34 0.33
CA HIS A 1036 16.86 6.44 0.39
C HIS A 1036 17.46 6.41 1.81
N LEU A 1037 17.99 5.25 2.22
CA LEU A 1037 18.51 5.08 3.59
C LEU A 1037 19.94 5.64 3.70
N GLU A 1038 20.67 5.54 2.60
CA GLU A 1038 22.03 5.99 2.38
C GLU A 1038 22.20 7.52 2.40
N ASP A 1039 21.12 8.27 2.12
CA ASP A 1039 21.11 9.74 2.14
C ASP A 1039 20.79 10.34 3.51
N LEU A 1040 20.32 9.52 4.47
CA LEU A 1040 20.02 9.96 5.83
C LEU A 1040 21.31 10.14 6.66
N PRO A 1041 21.45 11.25 7.41
CA PRO A 1041 22.65 11.48 8.20
C PRO A 1041 22.83 10.42 9.30
N PRO A 1042 24.08 9.95 9.57
CA PRO A 1042 24.41 9.08 10.70
C PRO A 1042 23.95 9.64 12.06
N ARG A 1043 23.88 8.79 13.09
CA ARG A 1043 23.34 9.17 14.41
C ARG A 1043 24.13 10.30 15.06
N GLU A 1044 25.44 10.26 14.86
CA GLU A 1044 26.44 11.19 15.37
C GLU A 1044 26.21 12.58 14.75
N VAL A 1045 26.05 12.62 13.42
CA VAL A 1045 25.69 13.84 12.68
C VAL A 1045 24.30 14.31 13.09
N LYS A 1046 23.30 13.43 13.20
CA LYS A 1046 21.93 13.81 13.59
C LYS A 1046 21.87 14.45 14.98
N LEU A 1047 22.72 14.02 15.92
CA LEU A 1047 22.88 14.68 17.22
C LEU A 1047 23.57 16.04 17.09
N GLU A 1048 24.59 16.16 16.24
CA GLU A 1048 25.25 17.44 15.92
C GLU A 1048 24.26 18.46 15.34
N LEU A 1049 23.36 18.05 14.43
CA LEU A 1049 22.31 18.93 13.89
C LEU A 1049 21.42 19.51 15.01
N PHE A 1050 21.02 18.70 15.99
CA PHE A 1050 20.24 19.16 17.14
C PHE A 1050 21.06 20.07 18.06
N GLY A 1051 22.34 19.75 18.28
CA GLY A 1051 23.27 20.58 19.04
C GLY A 1051 23.44 21.98 18.43
N ILE A 1052 23.53 22.06 17.10
CA ILE A 1052 23.59 23.32 16.33
C ILE A 1052 22.30 24.14 16.49
N ALA A 1053 21.13 23.51 16.36
CA ALA A 1053 19.87 24.20 16.58
C ALA A 1053 19.75 24.72 18.03
N HIS A 1054 20.13 23.91 19.02
CA HIS A 1054 20.11 24.29 20.43
C HIS A 1054 21.06 25.45 20.73
N GLU A 1055 22.32 25.38 20.28
CA GLU A 1055 23.32 26.45 20.39
C GLU A 1055 22.79 27.77 19.82
N LEU A 1056 22.30 27.74 18.59
CA LEU A 1056 21.86 28.94 17.86
C LEU A 1056 20.60 29.56 18.44
N PHE A 1057 19.56 28.77 18.74
CA PHE A 1057 18.33 29.32 19.34
C PHE A 1057 18.58 29.83 20.76
N VAL A 1058 19.32 29.10 21.61
CA VAL A 1058 19.62 29.58 22.97
C VAL A 1058 20.54 30.80 22.94
N GLY A 1059 21.54 30.82 22.05
CA GLY A 1059 22.41 31.99 21.81
C GLY A 1059 21.66 33.23 21.33
N ALA A 1060 20.58 33.05 20.55
CA ALA A 1060 19.70 34.13 20.08
C ALA A 1060 18.63 34.58 21.10
N GLY A 1061 18.60 33.99 22.31
CA GLY A 1061 17.68 34.38 23.39
C GLY A 1061 16.36 33.60 23.43
N TYR A 1062 16.28 32.43 22.81
CA TYR A 1062 15.17 31.50 22.98
C TYR A 1062 15.41 30.61 24.20
N GLN A 1063 14.36 30.33 24.96
CA GLN A 1063 14.33 29.34 26.01
C GLN A 1063 13.92 27.99 25.42
N GLN A 1064 14.67 26.92 25.72
CA GLN A 1064 14.20 25.56 25.43
C GLN A 1064 13.00 25.26 26.35
N ILE A 1065 11.84 24.98 25.74
CA ILE A 1065 10.58 24.72 26.43
C ILE A 1065 10.50 23.25 26.84
N GLY A 1066 10.80 22.34 25.92
CA GLY A 1066 10.85 20.91 26.21
C GLY A 1066 11.11 20.07 24.96
N MET A 1067 11.91 19.00 25.11
CA MET A 1067 12.40 18.18 24.00
C MET A 1067 12.97 19.04 22.85
N ASP A 1068 12.29 19.04 21.70
CA ASP A 1068 12.59 19.70 20.44
C ASP A 1068 12.00 21.12 20.30
N HIS A 1069 11.35 21.67 21.35
CA HIS A 1069 10.66 22.96 21.30
C HIS A 1069 11.43 24.10 21.99
N PHE A 1070 11.42 25.27 21.36
CA PHE A 1070 12.04 26.53 21.79
C PHE A 1070 11.04 27.68 21.64
N ALA A 1071 11.13 28.71 22.48
CA ALA A 1071 10.37 29.95 22.32
C ALA A 1071 11.15 31.16 22.84
N LEU A 1072 10.91 32.36 22.32
CA LEU A 1072 11.49 33.59 22.84
C LEU A 1072 11.16 33.75 24.33
N ALA A 1073 12.09 34.30 25.13
CA ALA A 1073 11.90 34.40 26.59
C ALA A 1073 10.63 35.16 27.03
N THR A 1074 10.06 35.97 26.15
CA THR A 1074 8.80 36.75 26.32
C THR A 1074 7.53 36.01 25.88
N ASP A 1075 7.63 34.88 25.18
CA ASP A 1075 6.47 34.08 24.76
C ASP A 1075 5.80 33.37 25.96
N SER A 1076 4.49 33.19 25.91
CA SER A 1076 3.72 32.61 27.02
C SER A 1076 4.18 31.21 27.43
N LEU A 1077 4.68 30.37 26.51
CA LEU A 1077 5.26 29.06 26.87
C LEU A 1077 6.56 29.21 27.66
N ALA A 1078 7.39 30.21 27.35
CA ALA A 1078 8.63 30.47 28.08
C ALA A 1078 8.35 30.99 29.49
N VAL A 1079 7.31 31.81 29.66
CA VAL A 1079 6.76 32.23 30.96
C VAL A 1079 6.27 31.01 31.75
N ALA A 1080 5.32 30.24 31.22
CA ALA A 1080 4.74 29.10 31.91
C ALA A 1080 5.76 27.99 32.25
N ALA A 1081 6.78 27.79 31.43
CA ALA A 1081 7.87 26.86 31.71
C ALA A 1081 8.81 27.33 32.84
N ARG A 1082 8.95 28.64 33.09
CA ARG A 1082 9.65 29.17 34.27
C ARG A 1082 8.79 29.08 35.52
N ASP A 1083 7.50 29.40 35.38
CA ASP A 1083 6.52 29.41 36.47
C ASP A 1083 6.04 27.99 36.84
N ARG A 1084 6.48 26.96 36.11
CA ARG A 1084 6.13 25.54 36.25
C ARG A 1084 4.63 25.25 36.09
N THR A 1085 3.95 26.08 35.29
CA THR A 1085 2.54 25.97 34.92
C THR A 1085 2.32 25.42 33.50
N LEU A 1086 3.39 24.99 32.82
CA LEU A 1086 3.31 24.49 31.45
C LEU A 1086 2.48 23.19 31.38
N PHE A 1087 1.55 23.13 30.43
CA PHE A 1087 0.73 21.97 30.15
C PHE A 1087 1.03 21.40 28.75
N ARG A 1088 0.63 20.15 28.49
CA ARG A 1088 0.78 19.51 27.17
C ARG A 1088 -0.43 18.66 26.84
N ASN A 1089 -0.83 18.71 25.56
CA ASN A 1089 -1.87 17.88 24.96
C ASN A 1089 -1.36 17.29 23.62
N PHE A 1090 -2.25 16.68 22.83
CA PHE A 1090 -1.89 16.06 21.55
C PHE A 1090 -1.30 17.05 20.51
N MET A 1091 -1.64 18.34 20.60
CA MET A 1091 -1.18 19.41 19.72
C MET A 1091 0.09 20.12 20.24
N GLY A 1092 0.70 19.60 21.32
CA GLY A 1092 1.95 20.12 21.89
C GLY A 1092 1.76 20.85 23.22
N TYR A 1093 2.73 21.71 23.54
CA TYR A 1093 2.72 22.52 24.76
C TYR A 1093 1.71 23.68 24.67
N THR A 1094 1.10 24.03 25.80
CA THR A 1094 0.09 25.10 25.92
C THR A 1094 0.15 25.78 27.29
N THR A 1095 -0.29 27.04 27.35
CA THR A 1095 -0.58 27.77 28.59
C THR A 1095 -2.05 27.72 28.99
N HIS A 1096 -2.90 27.10 28.19
CA HIS A 1096 -4.35 27.05 28.38
C HIS A 1096 -4.81 25.60 28.64
N PRO A 1097 -4.57 25.05 29.84
CA PRO A 1097 -5.05 23.73 30.21
C PRO A 1097 -6.58 23.70 30.21
N ALA A 1098 -7.14 22.66 29.58
CA ALA A 1098 -8.54 22.29 29.72
C ALA A 1098 -8.62 20.88 30.32
N SER A 1099 -9.64 20.63 31.13
CA SER A 1099 -9.87 19.32 31.76
C SER A 1099 -10.22 18.24 30.75
N ASP A 1100 -10.89 18.60 29.65
CA ASP A 1100 -11.22 17.70 28.54
C ASP A 1100 -10.92 18.35 27.18
N THR A 1101 -10.52 17.53 26.20
CA THR A 1101 -10.25 17.89 24.80
C THR A 1101 -11.16 17.09 23.87
N VAL A 1102 -11.95 17.78 23.04
CA VAL A 1102 -12.81 17.18 22.02
C VAL A 1102 -12.07 17.18 20.68
N GLY A 1103 -11.91 15.99 20.09
CA GLY A 1103 -11.32 15.82 18.76
C GLY A 1103 -12.38 15.62 17.68
N PHE A 1104 -12.34 16.44 16.64
CA PHE A 1104 -13.23 16.40 15.47
C PHE A 1104 -12.47 16.07 14.19
N GLY A 1105 -13.11 15.37 13.27
CA GLY A 1105 -12.57 15.01 11.97
C GLY A 1105 -11.83 13.68 11.94
N LEU A 1106 -11.39 13.31 10.74
CA LEU A 1106 -10.73 12.04 10.45
C LEU A 1106 -9.51 11.82 11.35
N SER A 1107 -9.37 10.65 11.97
CA SER A 1107 -8.25 10.27 12.86
C SER A 1107 -8.00 11.13 14.11
N ALA A 1108 -8.81 12.17 14.35
CA ALA A 1108 -8.70 13.04 15.52
C ALA A 1108 -8.74 12.24 16.83
N ILE A 1109 -8.06 12.76 17.85
CA ILE A 1109 -8.01 12.14 19.18
C ILE A 1109 -8.63 13.10 20.20
N GLY A 1110 -9.62 12.60 20.93
CA GLY A 1110 -10.17 13.26 22.12
C GLY A 1110 -9.54 12.70 23.41
N ASP A 1111 -9.60 13.49 24.46
CA ASP A 1111 -9.27 13.12 25.84
C ASP A 1111 -10.39 13.69 26.73
N LEU A 1112 -11.38 12.87 27.06
CA LEU A 1112 -12.62 13.34 27.66
C LEU A 1112 -13.24 12.31 28.62
N GLY A 1113 -13.69 12.75 29.79
CA GLY A 1113 -14.37 11.92 30.79
C GLY A 1113 -13.48 10.82 31.39
N GLY A 1114 -12.17 11.02 31.45
CA GLY A 1114 -11.21 9.99 31.87
C GLY A 1114 -10.86 8.97 30.77
N ALA A 1115 -11.26 9.20 29.52
CA ALA A 1115 -11.00 8.29 28.41
C ALA A 1115 -10.40 9.00 27.19
N PHE A 1116 -9.51 8.32 26.47
CA PHE A 1116 -9.11 8.71 25.13
C PHE A 1116 -10.04 8.10 24.08
N SER A 1117 -10.43 8.88 23.08
CA SER A 1117 -11.16 8.40 21.91
C SER A 1117 -10.38 8.73 20.64
N GLN A 1118 -10.41 7.85 19.62
CA GLN A 1118 -9.85 8.13 18.31
C GLN A 1118 -10.89 7.86 17.21
N ASN A 1119 -11.15 8.89 16.41
CA ASN A 1119 -11.93 8.81 15.19
C ASN A 1119 -11.26 7.91 14.15
N THR A 1120 -12.06 7.32 13.26
CA THR A 1120 -11.54 6.46 12.20
C THR A 1120 -10.60 7.18 11.24
N LYS A 1121 -9.60 6.44 10.75
CA LYS A 1121 -8.61 6.92 9.77
C LYS A 1121 -9.09 6.78 8.32
N LYS A 1122 -10.31 6.27 8.08
CA LYS A 1122 -10.86 5.95 6.76
C LYS A 1122 -12.09 6.81 6.44
N LEU A 1123 -12.02 7.61 5.38
CA LEU A 1123 -13.06 8.60 5.03
C LEU A 1123 -14.45 7.98 4.80
N ASN A 1124 -14.51 6.77 4.23
CA ASN A 1124 -15.79 6.06 4.09
C ASN A 1124 -16.37 5.69 5.46
N ARG A 1125 -15.60 5.02 6.34
CA ARG A 1125 -16.06 4.65 7.70
C ARG A 1125 -16.50 5.86 8.53
N TYR A 1126 -15.87 7.02 8.31
CA TYR A 1126 -16.21 8.29 8.95
C TYR A 1126 -17.62 8.75 8.54
N ARG A 1127 -17.88 8.77 7.23
CA ARG A 1127 -19.22 9.04 6.67
C ARG A 1127 -20.25 7.98 7.06
N ASP A 1128 -19.92 6.70 6.92
CA ASP A 1128 -20.82 5.57 7.21
C ASP A 1128 -21.35 5.63 8.66
N ALA A 1129 -20.55 6.14 9.61
CA ALA A 1129 -20.97 6.37 10.99
C ALA A 1129 -21.93 7.57 11.12
N LEU A 1130 -21.63 8.69 10.48
CA LEU A 1130 -22.41 9.92 10.57
C LEU A 1130 -23.74 9.84 9.79
N ASP A 1131 -23.78 9.07 8.70
CA ASP A 1131 -25.00 8.66 7.98
C ASP A 1131 -25.90 7.75 8.84
N GLN A 1132 -25.31 7.03 9.80
CA GLN A 1132 -26.02 6.23 10.82
C GLN A 1132 -26.35 7.02 12.09
N GLY A 1133 -25.99 8.31 12.16
CA GLY A 1133 -26.25 9.16 13.34
C GLY A 1133 -25.43 8.80 14.58
N ARG A 1134 -24.27 8.15 14.44
CA ARG A 1134 -23.37 7.75 15.53
C ARG A 1134 -21.97 8.39 15.38
N PRO A 1135 -21.23 8.62 16.48
CA PRO A 1135 -19.89 9.20 16.37
C PRO A 1135 -18.90 8.23 15.68
N PRO A 1136 -17.93 8.73 14.90
CA PRO A 1136 -17.08 7.93 14.02
C PRO A 1136 -15.86 7.31 14.73
N ILE A 1137 -16.04 6.86 15.97
CA ILE A 1137 -15.00 6.23 16.79
C ILE A 1137 -14.54 4.91 16.18
N GLU A 1138 -13.22 4.72 16.10
CA GLU A 1138 -12.56 3.48 15.66
C GLU A 1138 -11.98 2.70 16.84
N ARG A 1139 -11.49 3.40 17.87
CA ARG A 1139 -10.85 2.83 19.06
C ARG A 1139 -10.68 3.89 20.16
N GLY A 1140 -10.33 3.47 21.36
CA GLY A 1140 -10.04 4.35 22.49
C GLY A 1140 -9.49 3.59 23.69
N PHE A 1141 -9.43 4.25 24.85
CA PHE A 1141 -8.91 3.68 26.09
C PHE A 1141 -9.48 4.42 27.31
N GLU A 1142 -10.00 3.69 28.31
CA GLU A 1142 -10.43 4.29 29.58
C GLU A 1142 -9.30 4.19 30.62
N ARG A 1143 -8.93 5.31 31.24
CA ARG A 1143 -7.83 5.35 32.21
C ARG A 1143 -8.29 4.83 33.57
N SER A 1144 -7.49 3.94 34.15
CA SER A 1144 -7.64 3.51 35.54
C SER A 1144 -7.13 4.60 36.51
N ARG A 1145 -7.31 4.37 37.82
CA ARG A 1145 -6.74 5.26 38.85
C ARG A 1145 -5.20 5.32 38.77
N ASP A 1146 -4.53 4.21 38.49
CA ASP A 1146 -3.07 4.17 38.33
C ASP A 1146 -2.62 4.95 37.07
N ASP A 1147 -3.41 4.90 36.00
CA ASP A 1147 -3.13 5.63 34.77
C ASP A 1147 -3.18 7.16 34.95
N GLU A 1148 -4.20 7.70 35.64
CA GLU A 1148 -4.29 9.14 35.89
C GLU A 1148 -3.18 9.62 36.86
N ILE A 1149 -2.77 8.80 37.84
CA ILE A 1149 -1.63 9.12 38.73
C ILE A 1149 -0.33 9.16 37.90
N ARG A 1150 -0.05 8.12 37.12
CA ARG A 1150 1.16 8.06 36.26
C ARG A 1150 1.17 9.15 35.20
N ARG A 1151 0.01 9.48 34.62
CA ARG A 1151 -0.16 10.61 33.72
C ARG A 1151 0.27 11.92 34.41
N GLY A 1152 -0.22 12.21 35.61
CA GLY A 1152 0.17 13.41 36.36
C GLY A 1152 1.68 13.52 36.55
N VAL A 1153 2.32 12.42 36.99
CA VAL A 1153 3.77 12.33 37.20
C VAL A 1153 4.55 12.56 35.89
N ILE A 1154 4.25 11.79 34.84
CA ILE A 1154 4.93 11.84 33.55
C ILE A 1154 4.72 13.20 32.89
N GLN A 1155 3.51 13.77 32.95
CA GLN A 1155 3.20 15.06 32.35
C GLN A 1155 3.94 16.20 33.05
N SER A 1156 4.03 16.21 34.39
CA SER A 1156 4.79 17.23 35.13
C SER A 1156 6.29 17.18 34.79
N LEU A 1157 6.87 15.98 34.73
CA LEU A 1157 8.27 15.79 34.34
C LEU A 1157 8.55 16.20 32.88
N MET A 1158 7.64 15.89 31.95
CA MET A 1158 7.75 16.25 30.52
C MET A 1158 7.49 17.73 30.20
N CYS A 1159 6.83 18.48 31.09
CA CYS A 1159 6.49 19.90 30.88
C CYS A 1159 7.34 20.85 31.73
N ASN A 1160 7.47 20.57 33.03
CA ASN A 1160 8.02 21.51 34.00
C ASN A 1160 9.42 21.09 34.50
N PHE A 1161 9.95 19.96 34.01
CA PHE A 1161 11.22 19.34 34.45
C PHE A 1161 11.29 19.09 35.97
N HIS A 1162 10.12 19.04 36.62
CA HIS A 1162 9.97 19.03 38.07
C HIS A 1162 8.74 18.23 38.48
N LEU A 1163 8.76 17.68 39.69
CA LEU A 1163 7.62 17.04 40.34
C LEU A 1163 7.60 17.43 41.83
N ASP A 1164 6.50 18.05 42.28
CA ASP A 1164 6.18 18.19 43.70
C ASP A 1164 5.53 16.87 44.16
N ILE A 1165 6.26 16.09 44.98
CA ILE A 1165 5.78 14.80 45.47
C ILE A 1165 4.55 14.98 46.38
N PRO A 1166 4.58 15.82 47.43
CA PRO A 1166 3.41 16.13 48.24
C PRO A 1166 2.18 16.61 47.47
N ALA A 1167 2.32 17.26 46.31
CA ALA A 1167 1.18 17.60 45.45
C ALA A 1167 0.52 16.36 44.84
N VAL A 1168 1.30 15.38 44.35
CA VAL A 1168 0.77 14.10 43.84
C VAL A 1168 0.10 13.31 44.97
N GLU A 1169 0.72 13.27 46.15
CA GLU A 1169 0.16 12.58 47.34
C GLU A 1169 -1.19 13.18 47.76
N ARG A 1170 -1.28 14.52 47.84
CA ARG A 1170 -2.54 15.23 48.12
C ARG A 1170 -3.59 15.04 47.03
N ALA A 1171 -3.21 15.08 45.76
CA ALA A 1171 -4.14 14.99 44.63
C ALA A 1171 -4.77 13.59 44.49
N HIS A 1172 -4.05 12.53 44.87
CA HIS A 1172 -4.47 11.16 44.60
C HIS A 1172 -4.67 10.27 45.83
N GLY A 1173 -4.26 10.70 47.03
CA GLY A 1173 -4.38 9.91 48.26
C GLY A 1173 -3.49 8.66 48.22
N ILE A 1174 -2.18 8.87 48.10
CA ILE A 1174 -1.14 7.82 48.08
C ILE A 1174 0.06 8.25 48.94
N ASP A 1175 0.83 7.28 49.42
CA ASP A 1175 2.24 7.45 49.80
C ASP A 1175 3.06 7.26 48.53
N PHE A 1176 3.78 8.29 48.07
CA PHE A 1176 4.50 8.24 46.80
C PHE A 1176 5.70 7.29 46.84
N ALA A 1177 6.39 7.21 47.98
CA ALA A 1177 7.58 6.38 48.14
C ALA A 1177 7.22 4.88 48.13
N ALA A 1178 6.10 4.51 48.75
CA ALA A 1178 5.55 3.16 48.69
C ALA A 1178 4.94 2.85 47.31
N TYR A 1179 4.12 3.75 46.75
CA TYR A 1179 3.40 3.50 45.49
C TYR A 1179 4.32 3.38 44.28
N PHE A 1180 5.42 4.15 44.25
CA PHE A 1180 6.39 4.14 43.17
C PHE A 1180 7.70 3.42 43.50
N ALA A 1181 7.76 2.61 44.56
CA ALA A 1181 9.01 1.99 45.07
C ALA A 1181 9.93 1.37 43.99
N ASP A 1182 9.39 0.56 43.06
CA ASP A 1182 10.18 -0.04 41.97
C ASP A 1182 10.57 0.98 40.88
N SER A 1183 9.72 1.99 40.63
CA SER A 1183 10.01 3.06 39.66
C SER A 1183 11.08 4.00 40.19
N LEU A 1184 11.06 4.27 41.50
CA LEU A 1184 12.10 5.02 42.22
C LEU A 1184 13.43 4.26 42.25
N ARG A 1185 13.41 2.94 42.46
CA ARG A 1185 14.64 2.13 42.39
C ARG A 1185 15.28 2.19 40.99
N ALA A 1186 14.48 1.99 39.94
CA ALA A 1186 14.96 2.08 38.55
C ALA A 1186 15.43 3.52 38.18
N LEU A 1187 14.76 4.55 38.71
CA LEU A 1187 15.16 5.94 38.56
C LEU A 1187 16.51 6.24 39.23
N ASP A 1188 16.71 5.73 40.45
CA ASP A 1188 17.93 5.91 41.24
C ASP A 1188 19.13 5.17 40.61
N GLU A 1189 18.98 3.88 40.29
CA GLU A 1189 19.99 3.03 39.63
C GLU A 1189 20.32 3.49 38.19
N GLY A 1190 19.32 4.06 37.51
CA GLY A 1190 19.39 4.56 36.15
C GLY A 1190 19.65 6.08 36.08
N PRO A 1191 18.68 6.89 35.63
CA PRO A 1191 18.88 8.32 35.39
C PRO A 1191 19.58 9.14 36.50
N ALA A 1192 19.25 8.92 37.78
CA ALA A 1192 19.84 9.70 38.86
C ALA A 1192 21.33 9.40 39.07
N ALA A 1193 21.73 8.11 39.05
CA ALA A 1193 23.14 7.70 39.06
C ALA A 1193 23.97 8.24 37.86
N ASN A 1194 23.30 8.72 36.80
CA ASN A 1194 23.93 9.32 35.63
C ASN A 1194 23.84 10.87 35.65
N GLY A 1195 23.36 11.46 36.76
CA GLY A 1195 23.29 12.90 36.97
C GLY A 1195 22.12 13.61 36.26
N PHE A 1196 21.16 12.87 35.69
CA PHE A 1196 20.01 13.43 34.98
C PHE A 1196 18.91 13.94 35.90
N VAL A 1197 18.88 13.47 37.14
CA VAL A 1197 17.81 13.76 38.10
C VAL A 1197 18.42 13.96 39.49
N VAL A 1198 17.94 14.99 40.20
CA VAL A 1198 18.14 15.15 41.64
C VAL A 1198 16.82 14.83 42.33
N ARG A 1199 16.85 13.87 43.25
CA ARG A 1199 15.69 13.44 44.03
C ARG A 1199 15.84 13.84 45.50
N THR A 1200 14.78 14.37 46.09
CA THR A 1200 14.64 14.59 47.53
C THR A 1200 13.40 13.82 48.03
N PRO A 1201 13.12 13.80 49.34
CA PRO A 1201 11.84 13.25 49.84
C PRO A 1201 10.60 14.03 49.36
N SER A 1202 10.75 15.28 48.93
CA SER A 1202 9.64 16.16 48.55
C SER A 1202 9.58 16.51 47.05
N ALA A 1203 10.63 16.23 46.27
CA ALA A 1203 10.67 16.60 44.86
C ALA A 1203 11.54 15.69 43.99
N ILE A 1204 11.24 15.70 42.68
CA ILE A 1204 12.10 15.17 41.63
C ILE A 1204 12.41 16.32 40.66
N GLU A 1205 13.69 16.66 40.48
CA GLU A 1205 14.15 17.73 39.59
C GLU A 1205 15.00 17.14 38.46
N VAL A 1206 14.62 17.38 37.20
CA VAL A 1206 15.38 16.97 36.02
C VAL A 1206 16.47 18.01 35.75
N THR A 1207 17.73 17.58 35.86
CA THR A 1207 18.89 18.46 35.68
C THR A 1207 19.03 18.93 34.24
N GLU A 1208 19.81 19.99 34.00
CA GLU A 1208 20.08 20.51 32.65
C GLU A 1208 20.58 19.41 31.67
N PRO A 1209 21.58 18.56 31.99
CA PRO A 1209 21.90 17.38 31.16
C PRO A 1209 20.74 16.38 31.03
N GLY A 1210 19.93 16.20 32.08
CA GLY A 1210 18.78 15.32 32.09
C GLY A 1210 17.64 15.75 31.16
N ARG A 1211 17.54 17.02 30.78
CA ARG A 1211 16.47 17.52 29.89
C ARG A 1211 16.49 16.87 28.51
N LEU A 1212 17.67 16.57 27.97
CA LEU A 1212 17.82 15.80 26.72
C LEU A 1212 17.25 14.38 26.86
N PHE A 1213 17.40 13.78 28.04
CA PHE A 1213 17.00 12.42 28.35
C PHE A 1213 15.67 12.32 29.10
N VAL A 1214 14.86 13.39 29.16
CA VAL A 1214 13.59 13.44 29.93
C VAL A 1214 12.61 12.32 29.58
N ARG A 1215 12.61 11.86 28.32
CA ARG A 1215 11.85 10.68 27.89
C ARG A 1215 12.26 9.42 28.65
N ASN A 1216 13.56 9.19 28.84
CA ASN A 1216 14.08 8.06 29.64
C ASN A 1216 13.74 8.21 31.13
N VAL A 1217 13.73 9.42 31.69
CA VAL A 1217 13.29 9.66 33.07
C VAL A 1217 11.83 9.25 33.26
N CYS A 1218 10.97 9.58 32.30
CA CYS A 1218 9.55 9.26 32.35
C CYS A 1218 9.24 7.77 32.10
N MET A 1219 10.10 7.06 31.34
CA MET A 1219 9.94 5.61 31.10
C MET A 1219 9.99 4.77 32.37
N GLU A 1220 10.71 5.20 33.41
CA GLU A 1220 10.79 4.44 34.67
C GLU A 1220 9.46 4.43 35.45
N PHE A 1221 8.58 5.40 35.17
CA PHE A 1221 7.22 5.51 35.73
C PHE A 1221 6.13 4.83 34.87
N ASP A 1222 6.47 4.37 33.67
CA ASP A 1222 5.53 3.75 32.72
C ASP A 1222 5.22 2.29 33.09
N ALA A 1223 3.93 1.95 33.20
CA ALA A 1223 3.49 0.58 33.49
C ALA A 1223 3.54 -0.33 32.25
N TYR A 1224 3.33 0.21 31.04
CA TYR A 1224 3.10 -0.55 29.80
C TYR A 1224 4.39 -0.90 29.04
N LEU A 1225 5.54 -0.41 29.50
CA LEU A 1225 6.86 -0.81 28.98
C LEU A 1225 7.39 -2.08 29.67
N LYS A 1226 6.97 -2.34 30.91
CA LYS A 1226 7.44 -3.49 31.71
C LYS A 1226 6.85 -4.78 31.13
N GLY A 1227 7.71 -5.62 30.53
CA GLY A 1227 7.33 -6.90 29.94
C GLY A 1227 7.29 -6.96 28.39
N ARG A 1228 7.55 -5.85 27.68
CA ARG A 1228 7.63 -5.83 26.19
C ARG A 1228 9.04 -6.10 25.63
N GLU A 1229 9.92 -6.73 26.42
CA GLU A 1229 11.28 -7.03 26.00
C GLU A 1229 11.32 -8.14 24.94
N GLY A 1230 12.00 -7.89 23.83
CA GLY A 1230 12.06 -8.81 22.67
C GLY A 1230 10.96 -8.62 21.62
N GLU A 1231 9.98 -7.74 21.86
CA GLU A 1231 9.01 -7.34 20.83
C GLU A 1231 9.66 -6.49 19.73
N LYS A 1232 8.99 -6.35 18.58
CA LYS A 1232 9.47 -5.48 17.50
C LYS A 1232 9.39 -4.00 17.92
N PRO A 1233 10.34 -3.13 17.52
CA PRO A 1233 10.31 -1.71 17.90
C PRO A 1233 9.02 -1.00 17.44
N ILE A 1234 8.14 -0.70 18.39
CA ILE A 1234 6.88 0.04 18.15
C ILE A 1234 7.13 1.57 18.25
N PHE A 1235 8.15 1.97 19.02
CA PHE A 1235 8.50 3.37 19.27
C PHE A 1235 9.71 3.87 18.46
N SER A 1236 9.75 5.17 18.21
CA SER A 1236 10.98 5.91 17.87
C SER A 1236 12.02 5.81 18.99
N ARG A 1237 13.30 6.07 18.67
CA ARG A 1237 14.36 6.07 19.68
C ARG A 1237 14.36 7.33 20.56
N THR A 1238 14.93 7.22 21.76
CA THR A 1238 14.92 8.24 22.84
C THR A 1238 15.99 9.32 22.71
N VAL A 1239 16.91 9.18 21.76
CA VAL A 1239 17.88 10.18 21.30
C VAL A 1239 17.65 10.40 19.80
#